data_AF-A0A939HJ58-F1
#
_entry.id   AF-A0A939HJ58-F1
#
_cell.length_a   1.000
_cell.length_b   1.000
_cell.length_c   1.000
_cell.angle_alpha   90.00
_cell.angle_beta   90.00
_cell.angle_gamma   90.00
#
_symmetry.space_group_name_H-M   'P 1'
#
loop_
_entity.id
_entity.type
_entity.pdbx_description
1 polymer ?
#
loop_
_entity_poly.entity_id
_entity_poly.type
_entity_poly.pdbx_seq_one_letter_code
_entity_poly.pdbx_strand_id
1 'polypeptide(L)'
;MTDVKGEGLPLQHVFTSNEIEYGEPEEFSELDFIQIPFPRSLSGLYSWSFLHPPMPVPGAGPNLDGTHEVSAEPQAAVPVFPLFGREELRLDVDGPYPQMTASGTSYSRFTELHHWIASLVKTGNNRWGGPIWYRDGNTTAFPYTRVDIAVVRVGILGQPNKATVTFSGAGITPLARTHTWKASTYRPVEFEFDATADANPVVSINTHDHPNRPVALPGESLSLDTVYRRAGFAVTNSGGNGQVPLSGAGANGVWSDAEMHDAMQTFWSRFTNAPRWSLWVLSAALHDQGTSLGGIMFDDIGPNHRQGTAIFTESFIQNAPPGDAAPNAWIRRMKFWTAAHEMGHAFNLAHSWQKSLGTPWLPLADEPEARSFMNYPFSVSGGQSAFFADFGFRFSDAELLFMRHAPARFVQMGNADWFDHHGFESPDSLERRPEFRLEVRANREKPVFEFLEPVTLELKLTNASAEPKIVRANILSPQAILAIIKRDGKPARQWQPYAQYCTEPAAQVLHSGEAVYESLPIYAGLNGWDVSEPGVYDISVAAEVDGEIVFSDPFRLRIAPPRSWDEEAVAGDFFTEDVGRTLAFTGTAVLETANDTLRETMERLPSSRAAIHAAAALAQPLVRDYKTLSIPDTETEMTSVAAANGSFKKRHAKVDEALSLVEATMTGQEAAETLGHIEFRRNVETFSEALDRAGAEDSAASMQTSLHDVLSDRGVLESVLNEVADKIEDYEPSDRSAGRKSRSSASSSPQRKNKPST
;
A
#
# COMPACT_ATOMS: atom_id res chain seq x y z
N MET A 1 11.17 75.32 2.40
CA MET A 1 11.80 76.47 3.09
C MET A 1 12.98 75.92 3.87
N THR A 2 14.19 76.30 3.41
CA THR A 2 15.46 76.44 4.15
C THR A 2 16.03 75.26 4.95
N ASP A 3 17.00 74.60 4.31
CA ASP A 3 18.40 74.38 4.75
C ASP A 3 18.84 74.94 6.11
N VAL A 4 19.67 74.17 6.83
CA VAL A 4 20.95 74.65 7.39
C VAL A 4 22.04 73.57 7.28
N LYS A 5 23.12 73.95 6.60
CA LYS A 5 24.42 73.29 6.43
C LYS A 5 25.32 73.39 7.66
N GLY A 6 26.32 72.51 7.74
CA GLY A 6 27.59 72.75 8.44
C GLY A 6 28.74 71.98 7.79
N GLU A 7 29.52 72.67 6.96
CA GLU A 7 30.74 72.20 6.26
C GLU A 7 32.01 72.43 7.11
N GLY A 8 33.11 71.71 6.82
CA GLY A 8 34.44 72.02 7.37
C GLY A 8 35.58 71.01 7.10
N LEU A 9 36.11 71.05 5.87
CA LEU A 9 37.29 70.38 5.25
C LEU A 9 38.68 70.72 5.92
N PRO A 10 39.87 70.43 5.31
CA PRO A 10 40.49 69.20 4.78
C PRO A 10 42.00 69.05 5.19
N LEU A 11 42.71 68.01 4.73
CA LEU A 11 44.06 68.13 4.09
C LEU A 11 44.56 66.80 3.49
N GLN A 12 45.21 66.92 2.33
CA GLN A 12 45.67 65.87 1.42
C GLN A 12 47.14 65.45 1.64
N HIS A 13 47.48 64.32 0.99
CA HIS A 13 48.77 63.84 0.45
C HIS A 13 49.18 62.46 1.05
N VAL A 14 49.70 61.43 0.35
CA VAL A 14 50.06 61.15 -1.06
C VAL A 14 50.58 59.67 -1.14
N PHE A 15 50.51 59.06 -2.35
CA PHE A 15 51.25 57.89 -2.91
C PHE A 15 51.05 56.41 -2.42
N THR A 16 50.37 55.64 -3.29
CA THR A 16 50.72 54.37 -3.99
C THR A 16 51.25 53.09 -3.30
N SER A 17 50.61 51.98 -3.70
CA SER A 17 51.12 50.62 -4.01
C SER A 17 51.96 49.85 -2.97
N ASN A 18 51.43 48.72 -2.48
CA ASN A 18 52.02 47.39 -2.72
C ASN A 18 51.18 46.25 -2.13
N GLU A 19 51.21 45.13 -2.85
CA GLU A 19 50.82 43.77 -2.47
C GLU A 19 51.46 43.31 -1.16
N ILE A 20 50.70 42.59 -0.32
CA ILE A 20 51.18 41.58 0.66
C ILE A 20 50.03 40.57 0.82
N GLU A 21 50.06 39.41 0.15
CA GLU A 21 50.70 38.12 0.53
C GLU A 21 49.71 37.20 1.28
N TYR A 22 49.27 36.14 0.61
CA TYR A 22 48.48 35.04 1.17
C TYR A 22 49.40 34.19 2.07
N GLY A 23 49.10 34.13 3.37
CA GLY A 23 49.74 33.19 4.29
C GLY A 23 49.15 31.78 4.11
N GLU A 24 50.04 30.81 3.89
CA GLU A 24 49.74 29.38 3.89
C GLU A 24 49.21 28.90 5.25
N PRO A 25 48.38 27.84 5.30
CA PRO A 25 47.91 27.27 6.57
C PRO A 25 48.99 26.38 7.21
N GLU A 26 49.29 26.63 8.48
CA GLU A 26 50.19 25.81 9.29
C GLU A 26 49.72 24.35 9.38
N GLU A 27 50.63 23.43 9.02
CA GLU A 27 50.56 22.01 9.34
C GLU A 27 50.52 21.81 10.87
N PHE A 28 49.36 21.40 11.40
CA PHE A 28 49.32 20.75 12.71
C PHE A 28 49.58 19.24 12.53
N SER A 29 50.79 18.87 12.95
CA SER A 29 51.35 17.52 13.02
C SER A 29 50.41 16.49 13.66
N GLU A 30 50.35 15.31 13.03
CA GLU A 30 49.87 14.05 13.58
C GLU A 30 50.51 13.77 14.96
N LEU A 31 49.73 13.95 16.02
CA LEU A 31 49.95 13.23 17.27
C LEU A 31 48.89 12.13 17.33
N ASP A 32 49.34 10.92 17.01
CA ASP A 32 48.66 9.66 17.22
C ASP A 32 48.02 9.62 18.61
N PHE A 33 46.72 9.92 18.67
CA PHE A 33 45.88 9.36 19.71
C PHE A 33 45.86 7.86 19.45
N ILE A 34 46.63 7.12 20.24
CA ILE A 34 46.48 5.69 20.41
C ILE A 34 45.00 5.43 20.70
N GLN A 35 44.24 5.02 19.67
CA GLN A 35 42.89 4.53 19.81
C GLN A 35 42.98 3.26 20.67
N ILE A 36 42.70 3.40 21.96
CA ILE A 36 42.43 2.26 22.82
C ILE A 36 41.29 1.51 22.14
N PRO A 37 41.46 0.23 21.75
CA PRO A 37 40.45 -0.49 21.01
C PRO A 37 39.23 -0.65 21.93
N PHE A 38 38.16 0.09 21.63
CA PHE A 38 36.86 -0.14 22.26
C PHE A 38 36.54 -1.65 22.15
N PRO A 39 36.06 -2.30 23.23
CA PRO A 39 35.75 -3.72 23.17
C PRO A 39 34.73 -3.96 22.06
N ARG A 40 35.11 -4.75 21.03
CA ARG A 40 34.23 -5.09 19.89
C ARG A 40 32.85 -5.52 20.39
N SER A 41 31.79 -5.04 19.74
CA SER A 41 30.40 -5.47 19.95
C SER A 41 30.31 -7.00 19.94
N LEU A 42 29.46 -7.57 20.80
CA LEU A 42 29.13 -9.00 20.75
C LEU A 42 27.99 -9.25 19.77
N SER A 43 27.12 -8.26 19.58
CA SER A 43 26.02 -8.30 18.62
C SER A 43 26.51 -8.07 17.21
N GLY A 44 26.00 -8.88 16.29
CA GLY A 44 26.38 -8.85 14.89
C GLY A 44 26.12 -10.20 14.20
N LEU A 45 26.63 -10.29 12.97
CA LEU A 45 26.57 -11.47 12.14
C LEU A 45 27.78 -12.38 12.42
N TYR A 46 27.50 -13.66 12.68
CA TYR A 46 28.46 -14.74 12.71
C TYR A 46 28.08 -15.76 11.63
N SER A 47 29.06 -16.50 11.11
CA SER A 47 28.81 -17.56 10.13
C SER A 47 29.56 -18.83 10.44
N TRP A 48 28.99 -19.96 10.03
CA TRP A 48 29.63 -21.26 9.99
C TRP A 48 29.53 -21.83 8.58
N SER A 49 30.55 -22.56 8.14
CA SER A 49 30.54 -23.26 6.86
C SER A 49 31.26 -24.59 6.96
N PHE A 50 30.86 -25.54 6.13
CA PHE A 50 31.44 -26.88 6.09
C PHE A 50 31.64 -27.34 4.66
N LEU A 51 32.88 -27.77 4.36
CA LEU A 51 33.23 -28.54 3.17
C LEU A 51 33.74 -29.90 3.64
N HIS A 52 33.14 -30.99 3.15
CA HIS A 52 33.77 -32.31 3.19
C HIS A 52 34.30 -32.66 1.80
N PRO A 53 35.61 -32.95 1.64
CA PRO A 53 36.08 -33.64 0.44
C PRO A 53 35.56 -35.09 0.48
N PRO A 54 35.12 -35.67 -0.64
CA PRO A 54 34.70 -37.07 -0.67
C PRO A 54 35.93 -37.96 -0.41
N MET A 55 35.91 -38.73 0.68
CA MET A 55 36.85 -39.84 0.87
C MET A 55 36.37 -41.02 0.01
N PRO A 56 37.16 -41.52 -0.96
CA PRO A 56 36.81 -42.74 -1.67
C PRO A 56 36.95 -43.93 -0.69
N VAL A 57 35.85 -44.62 -0.43
CA VAL A 57 35.87 -45.94 0.22
C VAL A 57 36.32 -46.96 -0.85
N PRO A 58 37.39 -47.74 -0.64
CA PRO A 58 37.74 -48.82 -1.56
C PRO A 58 36.71 -49.94 -1.43
N GLY A 59 35.78 -50.02 -2.38
CA GLY A 59 34.84 -51.13 -2.50
C GLY A 59 35.53 -52.35 -3.08
N ALA A 60 35.56 -53.45 -2.34
CA ALA A 60 35.84 -54.78 -2.86
C ALA A 60 34.81 -55.14 -3.94
N GLY A 61 35.28 -55.69 -5.07
CA GLY A 61 34.44 -56.06 -6.21
C GLY A 61 33.41 -57.16 -5.91
N PRO A 62 32.37 -57.29 -6.74
CA PRO A 62 31.25 -58.17 -6.47
C PRO A 62 31.62 -59.62 -6.82
N ASN A 63 31.26 -60.56 -5.95
CA ASN A 63 31.10 -61.96 -6.32
C ASN A 63 29.61 -62.28 -6.35
N LEU A 64 29.18 -62.78 -7.49
CA LEU A 64 27.85 -63.28 -7.80
C LEU A 64 27.71 -64.69 -7.21
N ASP A 65 26.68 -64.95 -6.42
CA ASP A 65 25.89 -66.18 -6.52
C ASP A 65 24.68 -66.20 -5.58
N GLY A 66 23.59 -66.80 -6.06
CA GLY A 66 22.68 -67.60 -5.22
C GLY A 66 21.49 -66.91 -4.53
N THR A 67 20.35 -66.94 -5.22
CA THR A 67 18.98 -67.13 -4.73
C THR A 67 18.74 -67.17 -3.21
N HIS A 68 17.92 -66.27 -2.66
CA HIS A 68 16.89 -66.57 -1.65
C HIS A 68 15.91 -65.38 -1.47
N GLU A 69 14.62 -65.70 -1.42
CA GLU A 69 13.48 -64.80 -1.17
C GLU A 69 13.31 -64.61 0.36
N VAL A 70 13.50 -63.39 0.92
CA VAL A 70 13.09 -63.05 2.30
C VAL A 70 12.75 -61.56 2.45
N SER A 71 11.53 -61.31 2.95
CA SER A 71 10.91 -60.13 3.58
C SER A 71 11.54 -58.73 3.47
N ALA A 72 10.70 -57.77 3.07
CA ALA A 72 10.91 -56.33 3.22
C ALA A 72 10.90 -55.92 4.71
N GLU A 73 12.05 -55.53 5.24
CA GLU A 73 12.16 -54.60 6.35
C GLU A 73 12.47 -53.20 5.81
N PRO A 74 11.91 -52.12 6.42
CA PRO A 74 12.24 -50.76 6.02
C PRO A 74 13.68 -50.46 6.43
N GLN A 75 14.60 -50.43 5.46
CA GLN A 75 15.93 -49.86 5.68
C GLN A 75 15.77 -48.41 6.13
N ALA A 76 16.28 -48.13 7.33
CA ALA A 76 16.40 -46.78 7.85
C ALA A 76 17.08 -45.89 6.79
N ALA A 77 16.40 -44.82 6.40
CA ALA A 77 16.95 -43.82 5.50
C ALA A 77 18.28 -43.31 6.07
N VAL A 78 19.38 -43.62 5.39
CA VAL A 78 20.68 -43.02 5.68
C VAL A 78 20.52 -41.51 5.48
N PRO A 79 20.82 -40.66 6.49
CA PRO A 79 20.72 -39.22 6.32
C PRO A 79 21.72 -38.80 5.24
N VAL A 80 21.18 -38.34 4.11
CA VAL A 80 21.97 -37.68 3.06
C VAL A 80 22.43 -36.35 3.63
N PHE A 81 23.62 -36.32 4.23
CA PHE A 81 24.23 -35.07 4.67
C PHE A 81 24.57 -34.24 3.43
N PRO A 82 24.12 -32.98 3.33
CA PRO A 82 24.47 -32.13 2.21
C PRO A 82 25.99 -31.90 2.16
N LEU A 83 26.59 -32.11 0.99
CA LEU A 83 28.03 -31.95 0.73
C LEU A 83 28.57 -30.53 1.03
N PHE A 84 27.68 -29.53 1.15
CA PHE A 84 27.99 -28.13 1.45
C PHE A 84 26.89 -27.53 2.32
N GLY A 85 27.25 -26.92 3.46
CA GLY A 85 26.32 -26.22 4.35
C GLY A 85 26.90 -24.90 4.83
N ARG A 86 26.06 -23.86 4.87
CA ARG A 86 26.38 -22.56 5.48
C ARG A 86 25.30 -22.24 6.50
N GLU A 87 25.71 -21.72 7.65
CA GLU A 87 24.80 -21.17 8.65
C GLU A 87 25.20 -19.73 8.95
N GLU A 88 24.20 -18.90 9.19
CA GLU A 88 24.35 -17.55 9.70
C GLU A 88 23.68 -17.45 11.07
N LEU A 89 24.31 -16.71 11.98
CA LEU A 89 23.79 -16.37 13.29
C LEU A 89 23.81 -14.85 13.42
N ARG A 90 22.64 -14.26 13.69
CA ARG A 90 22.47 -12.85 14.05
C ARG A 90 22.23 -12.82 15.55
N LEU A 91 23.19 -12.28 16.30
CA LEU A 91 23.10 -12.13 17.75
C LEU A 91 22.84 -10.65 18.08
N ASP A 92 21.82 -10.36 18.87
CA ASP A 92 21.40 -9.00 19.27
C ASP A 92 21.23 -8.92 20.80
N VAL A 93 22.30 -8.53 21.50
CA VAL A 93 22.42 -8.56 22.97
C VAL A 93 23.13 -7.33 23.57
N ASP A 94 23.69 -6.47 22.72
CA ASP A 94 24.36 -5.21 23.05
C ASP A 94 24.28 -4.24 21.85
N GLY A 95 24.79 -3.00 22.00
CA GLY A 95 24.66 -1.94 21.00
C GLY A 95 23.38 -1.12 21.15
N PRO A 96 23.03 -0.28 20.16
CA PRO A 96 21.83 0.58 20.22
C PRO A 96 20.54 -0.25 20.18
N TYR A 97 19.73 -0.09 21.22
CA TYR A 97 18.40 -0.71 21.35
C TYR A 97 18.45 -2.24 21.19
N PRO A 98 19.16 -2.94 22.10
CA PRO A 98 19.36 -4.38 21.96
C PRO A 98 18.03 -5.13 22.15
N GLN A 99 17.70 -6.03 21.23
CA GLN A 99 16.43 -6.76 21.24
C GLN A 99 16.47 -8.04 22.09
N MET A 100 17.62 -8.34 22.71
CA MET A 100 17.84 -9.57 23.48
C MET A 100 17.35 -10.81 22.72
N THR A 101 17.77 -10.91 21.46
CA THR A 101 17.28 -11.89 20.49
C THR A 101 18.44 -12.50 19.71
N ALA A 102 18.28 -13.76 19.32
CA ALA A 102 19.12 -14.35 18.29
C ALA A 102 18.27 -14.99 17.22
N SER A 103 18.74 -14.92 15.98
CA SER A 103 18.14 -15.65 14.87
C SER A 103 19.21 -16.34 14.04
N GLY A 104 18.90 -17.46 13.44
CA GLY A 104 19.82 -18.13 12.53
C GLY A 104 19.15 -18.61 11.26
N THR A 105 19.94 -18.65 10.18
CA THR A 105 19.50 -19.17 8.88
C THR A 105 20.47 -20.24 8.43
N SER A 106 19.96 -21.39 8.00
CA SER A 106 20.74 -22.46 7.39
C SER A 106 20.50 -22.52 5.89
N TYR A 107 21.56 -22.77 5.13
CA TYR A 107 21.55 -22.84 3.68
C TYR A 107 22.10 -24.19 3.20
N SER A 108 21.45 -24.76 2.19
CA SER A 108 22.01 -25.81 1.35
C SER A 108 22.34 -25.20 0.00
N ARG A 109 23.62 -25.16 -0.36
CA ARG A 109 24.12 -24.41 -1.53
C ARG A 109 23.64 -22.94 -1.48
N PHE A 110 22.66 -22.58 -2.30
CA PHE A 110 22.09 -21.23 -2.44
C PHE A 110 20.65 -21.12 -1.93
N THR A 111 20.06 -22.22 -1.44
CA THR A 111 18.67 -22.24 -0.98
C THR A 111 18.60 -22.22 0.54
N GLU A 112 17.78 -21.34 1.09
CA GLU A 112 17.46 -21.30 2.52
C GLU A 112 16.70 -22.58 2.90
N LEU A 113 17.22 -23.31 3.89
CA LEU A 113 16.60 -24.54 4.39
C LEU A 113 15.60 -24.25 5.50
N HIS A 114 16.04 -23.50 6.50
CA HIS A 114 15.24 -23.10 7.64
C HIS A 114 15.78 -21.83 8.27
N HIS A 115 14.90 -21.13 8.94
CA HIS A 115 15.18 -19.97 9.77
C HIS A 115 14.59 -20.15 11.16
N TRP A 116 15.25 -19.63 12.19
CA TRP A 116 14.77 -19.68 13.57
C TRP A 116 15.04 -18.38 14.31
N ILE A 117 14.19 -18.06 15.28
CA ILE A 117 14.36 -16.89 16.17
C ILE A 117 14.13 -17.32 17.62
N ALA A 118 14.96 -16.82 18.53
CA ALA A 118 14.95 -17.11 19.95
C ALA A 118 15.03 -15.83 20.78
N SER A 119 14.23 -15.78 21.84
CA SER A 119 14.34 -14.76 22.88
C SER A 119 15.44 -15.15 23.85
N LEU A 120 16.29 -14.21 24.24
CA LEU A 120 17.46 -14.46 25.04
C LEU A 120 17.38 -13.81 26.40
N VAL A 121 17.79 -14.56 27.43
CA VAL A 121 18.09 -14.01 28.75
C VAL A 121 19.57 -14.23 29.02
N LYS A 122 20.24 -13.25 29.65
CA LYS A 122 21.63 -13.37 30.04
C LYS A 122 21.76 -14.43 31.15
N THR A 123 22.52 -15.49 30.89
CA THR A 123 22.72 -16.63 31.81
C THR A 123 24.11 -16.65 32.43
N GLY A 124 25.03 -15.84 31.91
CA GLY A 124 26.39 -15.72 32.44
C GLY A 124 27.18 -14.62 31.74
N ASN A 125 28.50 -14.58 32.01
CA ASN A 125 29.38 -13.65 31.30
C ASN A 125 29.51 -14.06 29.83
N ASN A 126 29.17 -13.15 28.90
CA ASN A 126 29.09 -13.42 27.47
C ASN A 126 28.29 -14.70 27.12
N ARG A 127 27.25 -15.00 27.90
CA ARG A 127 26.40 -16.18 27.71
C ARG A 127 24.92 -15.82 27.85
N TRP A 128 24.13 -16.33 26.93
CA TRP A 128 22.69 -16.12 26.86
C TRP A 128 21.98 -17.41 26.48
N GLY A 129 20.73 -17.56 26.91
CA GLY A 129 19.93 -18.69 26.47
C GLY A 129 18.45 -18.41 26.58
N GLY A 130 17.64 -19.21 25.90
CA GLY A 130 16.21 -19.06 25.91
C GLY A 130 15.47 -19.91 24.86
N PRO A 131 14.14 -19.77 24.79
CA PRO A 131 13.30 -20.54 23.88
C PRO A 131 13.42 -20.04 22.43
N ILE A 132 13.41 -20.98 21.49
CA ILE A 132 13.12 -20.71 20.08
C ILE A 132 11.61 -20.64 19.94
N TRP A 133 11.10 -19.47 19.56
CA TRP A 133 9.67 -19.20 19.47
C TRP A 133 9.17 -19.12 18.03
N TYR A 134 10.07 -18.89 17.06
CA TYR A 134 9.74 -18.88 15.63
C TYR A 134 10.65 -19.79 14.83
N ARG A 135 10.05 -20.47 13.83
CA ARG A 135 10.72 -21.30 12.84
C ARG A 135 10.01 -21.17 11.50
N ASP A 136 10.78 -21.16 10.43
CA ASP A 136 10.31 -21.05 9.04
C ASP A 136 11.13 -21.96 8.11
N GLY A 137 10.56 -22.36 6.97
CA GLY A 137 11.15 -23.34 6.05
C GLY A 137 10.94 -24.81 6.47
N ASN A 138 11.92 -25.68 6.24
CA ASN A 138 11.85 -27.11 6.60
C ASN A 138 12.07 -27.32 8.11
N THR A 139 11.04 -27.01 8.89
CA THR A 139 11.07 -27.07 10.35
C THR A 139 11.23 -28.50 10.90
N THR A 140 10.83 -29.53 10.14
CA THR A 140 11.06 -30.93 10.49
C THR A 140 12.55 -31.28 10.56
N ALA A 141 13.38 -30.65 9.71
CA ALA A 141 14.83 -30.81 9.73
C ALA A 141 15.51 -30.05 10.89
N PHE A 142 14.77 -29.22 11.63
CA PHE A 142 15.26 -28.42 12.74
C PHE A 142 14.32 -28.52 13.97
N PRO A 143 14.33 -29.66 14.70
CA PRO A 143 13.36 -29.94 15.75
C PRO A 143 13.66 -29.26 17.11
N TYR A 144 14.70 -28.44 17.19
CA TYR A 144 15.13 -27.83 18.45
C TYR A 144 14.18 -26.73 18.93
N THR A 145 14.09 -26.57 20.25
CA THR A 145 13.16 -25.62 20.89
C THR A 145 13.86 -24.61 21.80
N ARG A 146 15.17 -24.77 22.04
CA ARG A 146 15.97 -23.86 22.88
C ARG A 146 17.36 -23.64 22.32
N VAL A 147 17.92 -22.49 22.64
CA VAL A 147 19.32 -22.14 22.39
C VAL A 147 20.05 -21.76 23.67
N ASP A 148 21.33 -22.08 23.72
CA ASP A 148 22.33 -21.51 24.63
C ASP A 148 23.53 -21.02 23.80
N ILE A 149 23.86 -19.75 23.92
CA ILE A 149 24.86 -19.05 23.12
C ILE A 149 25.96 -18.54 24.04
N ALA A 150 27.19 -18.99 23.81
CA ALA A 150 28.38 -18.52 24.52
C ALA A 150 29.34 -17.85 23.53
N VAL A 151 29.72 -16.61 23.81
CA VAL A 151 30.66 -15.85 22.96
C VAL A 151 32.02 -15.75 23.62
N VAL A 152 33.05 -16.21 22.91
CA VAL A 152 34.44 -16.08 23.33
C VAL A 152 35.08 -14.92 22.58
N ARG A 153 35.50 -13.90 23.34
CA ARG A 153 36.39 -12.83 22.85
C ARG A 153 37.79 -13.41 22.74
N VAL A 154 38.28 -13.64 21.52
CA VAL A 154 39.65 -14.15 21.34
C VAL A 154 40.61 -12.97 21.38
N GLY A 155 41.17 -12.72 22.56
CA GLY A 155 41.81 -11.45 22.93
C GLY A 155 43.29 -11.25 22.55
N ILE A 156 43.90 -12.10 21.72
CA ILE A 156 45.33 -11.92 21.35
C ILE A 156 45.49 -12.22 19.85
N LEU A 157 46.14 -11.29 19.12
CA LEU A 157 46.47 -11.36 17.68
C LEU A 157 45.28 -11.33 16.68
N GLY A 158 44.40 -10.33 16.80
CA GLY A 158 43.49 -9.94 15.71
C GLY A 158 42.38 -10.94 15.32
N GLN A 159 42.24 -12.05 16.03
CA GLN A 159 41.27 -13.10 15.71
C GLN A 159 39.81 -12.62 15.89
N PRO A 160 38.87 -13.01 15.00
CA PRO A 160 37.45 -12.69 15.13
C PRO A 160 36.81 -13.39 16.34
N ASN A 161 35.80 -12.76 16.95
CA ASN A 161 34.99 -13.38 18.01
C ASN A 161 34.40 -14.71 17.51
N LYS A 162 34.21 -15.67 18.43
CA LYS A 162 33.52 -16.94 18.13
C LYS A 162 32.30 -17.08 19.01
N ALA A 163 31.17 -17.45 18.43
CA ALA A 163 29.93 -17.75 19.13
C ALA A 163 29.66 -19.26 19.02
N THR A 164 29.53 -19.95 20.15
CA THR A 164 29.07 -21.34 20.17
C THR A 164 27.59 -21.35 20.52
N VAL A 165 26.77 -21.85 19.60
CA VAL A 165 25.33 -22.06 19.78
C VAL A 165 25.09 -23.53 20.06
N THR A 166 24.44 -23.81 21.18
CA THR A 166 23.98 -25.15 21.57
C THR A 166 22.47 -25.19 21.48
N PHE A 167 21.97 -25.99 20.54
CA PHE A 167 20.55 -26.25 20.35
C PHE A 167 20.12 -27.46 21.18
N SER A 168 18.94 -27.39 21.79
CA SER A 168 18.37 -28.47 22.59
C SER A 168 16.84 -28.55 22.48
N GLY A 169 16.29 -29.70 22.85
CA GLY A 169 14.84 -29.97 22.86
C GLY A 169 14.53 -31.28 23.59
N ALA A 170 13.29 -31.47 24.02
CA ALA A 170 12.89 -32.66 24.76
C ALA A 170 13.05 -33.93 23.89
N GLY A 171 13.81 -34.92 24.38
CA GLY A 171 14.05 -36.18 23.67
C GLY A 171 14.95 -36.07 22.43
N ILE A 172 15.59 -34.91 22.20
CA ILE A 172 16.45 -34.66 21.04
C ILE A 172 17.89 -34.51 21.49
N THR A 173 18.82 -35.17 20.81
CA THR A 173 20.26 -35.01 21.05
C THR A 173 20.69 -33.56 20.81
N PRO A 174 21.32 -32.88 21.79
CA PRO A 174 21.78 -31.51 21.61
C PRO A 174 22.79 -31.36 20.47
N LEU A 175 22.72 -30.23 19.76
CA LEU A 175 23.61 -29.89 18.66
C LEU A 175 24.39 -28.63 18.98
N ALA A 176 25.72 -28.70 18.97
CA ALA A 176 26.58 -27.53 19.12
C ALA A 176 27.20 -27.11 17.78
N ARG A 177 27.20 -25.80 17.51
CA ARG A 177 27.81 -25.16 16.33
C ARG A 177 28.62 -23.96 16.77
N THR A 178 29.83 -23.80 16.24
CA THR A 178 30.68 -22.62 16.52
C THR A 178 30.79 -21.74 15.29
N HIS A 179 30.18 -20.57 15.34
CA HIS A 179 30.17 -19.55 14.29
C HIS A 179 31.30 -18.54 14.52
N THR A 180 31.88 -18.04 13.44
CA THR A 180 32.94 -17.02 13.45
C THR A 180 32.34 -15.67 13.10
N TRP A 181 32.73 -14.61 13.82
CA TRP A 181 32.29 -13.24 13.57
C TRP A 181 32.58 -12.78 12.14
N LYS A 182 31.62 -12.04 11.57
CA LYS A 182 31.71 -11.45 10.23
C LYS A 182 31.55 -9.94 10.25
N ALA A 183 30.49 -9.42 10.87
CA ALA A 183 30.18 -7.99 10.85
C ALA A 183 29.39 -7.59 12.10
N SER A 184 29.42 -6.31 12.45
CA SER A 184 28.60 -5.72 13.52
C SER A 184 27.15 -5.46 13.11
N THR A 185 26.84 -5.64 11.83
CA THR A 185 25.49 -5.53 11.24
C THR A 185 25.05 -6.90 10.72
N TYR A 186 23.76 -7.05 10.46
CA TYR A 186 23.15 -8.34 10.13
C TYR A 186 22.96 -8.57 8.63
N ARG A 187 22.73 -7.50 7.87
CA ARG A 187 22.38 -7.54 6.44
C ARG A 187 23.01 -6.35 5.71
N PRO A 188 23.47 -6.49 4.46
CA PRO A 188 23.86 -5.34 3.65
C PRO A 188 22.60 -4.56 3.20
N VAL A 189 22.76 -3.27 2.90
CA VAL A 189 21.81 -2.52 2.08
C VAL A 189 22.55 -1.39 1.35
N GLU A 190 22.20 -1.17 0.09
CA GLU A 190 22.71 -0.07 -0.71
C GLU A 190 21.62 0.98 -0.95
N PHE A 191 21.89 2.25 -0.66
CA PHE A 191 20.97 3.35 -0.98
C PHE A 191 21.51 4.18 -2.14
N GLU A 192 20.58 4.67 -2.96
CA GLU A 192 20.85 5.67 -3.99
C GLU A 192 19.90 6.85 -3.77
N PHE A 193 20.46 8.05 -3.60
CA PHE A 193 19.71 9.26 -3.27
C PHE A 193 19.77 10.22 -4.45
N ASP A 194 18.71 10.25 -5.24
CA ASP A 194 18.58 11.16 -6.37
C ASP A 194 17.62 12.31 -6.04
N ALA A 195 17.78 13.42 -6.75
CA ALA A 195 16.90 14.57 -6.57
C ALA A 195 16.60 15.29 -7.88
N THR A 196 15.43 15.91 -7.97
CA THR A 196 15.13 16.89 -9.00
C THR A 196 15.75 18.24 -8.68
N ALA A 197 15.92 19.10 -9.70
CA ALA A 197 16.55 20.42 -9.56
C ALA A 197 15.84 21.38 -8.60
N ASP A 198 14.54 21.17 -8.39
CA ASP A 198 13.64 21.97 -7.57
C ASP A 198 13.39 21.37 -6.18
N ALA A 199 14.00 20.23 -5.86
CA ALA A 199 13.90 19.58 -4.57
C ALA A 199 14.94 20.10 -3.57
N ASN A 200 14.59 20.04 -2.28
CA ASN A 200 15.42 20.44 -1.15
C ASN A 200 15.64 19.25 -0.19
N PRO A 201 16.45 18.25 -0.57
CA PRO A 201 16.62 17.00 0.19
C PRO A 201 17.31 17.21 1.55
N VAL A 202 16.91 16.42 2.55
CA VAL A 202 17.54 16.41 3.88
C VAL A 202 17.88 14.99 4.30
N VAL A 203 19.14 14.61 4.11
CA VAL A 203 19.66 13.27 4.47
C VAL A 203 20.36 13.21 5.83
N SER A 204 20.52 14.36 6.49
CA SER A 204 21.07 14.47 7.84
C SER A 204 20.57 15.70 8.60
N ILE A 205 20.53 15.57 9.93
CA ILE A 205 20.11 16.60 10.89
C ILE A 205 21.02 16.61 12.12
N ASN A 206 21.07 17.71 12.88
CA ASN A 206 21.55 17.61 14.26
C ASN A 206 20.35 17.40 15.18
N THR A 207 20.44 16.38 16.04
CA THR A 207 19.33 15.96 16.92
C THR A 207 18.93 17.03 17.95
N HIS A 208 19.76 18.06 18.17
CA HIS A 208 19.52 19.15 19.11
C HIS A 208 19.10 20.47 18.47
N ASP A 209 18.99 20.55 17.12
CA ASP A 209 18.68 21.80 16.42
C ASP A 209 17.30 22.38 16.83
N HIS A 210 16.33 21.53 17.19
CA HIS A 210 15.01 21.95 17.66
C HIS A 210 14.87 21.79 19.19
N PRO A 211 14.31 22.78 19.91
CA PRO A 211 14.24 22.74 21.38
C PRO A 211 13.25 21.71 21.93
N ASN A 212 12.13 21.44 21.24
CA ASN A 212 11.24 20.32 21.58
C ASN A 212 11.86 18.98 21.18
N ARG A 213 12.41 18.26 22.17
CA ARG A 213 13.11 16.98 22.05
C ARG A 213 13.21 16.28 23.41
N PRO A 214 13.53 14.98 23.48
CA PRO A 214 13.82 14.32 24.75
C PRO A 214 15.02 14.93 25.44
N VAL A 215 14.92 15.10 26.76
CA VAL A 215 16.02 15.63 27.59
C VAL A 215 17.26 14.76 27.50
N ALA A 216 17.07 13.43 27.47
CA ALA A 216 18.15 12.45 27.40
C ALA A 216 18.64 12.15 25.97
N LEU A 217 18.10 12.82 24.94
CA LEU A 217 18.52 12.59 23.55
C LEU A 217 20.00 12.99 23.38
N PRO A 218 20.89 12.11 22.86
CA PRO A 218 22.26 12.48 22.55
C PRO A 218 22.32 13.60 21.50
N GLY A 219 23.23 14.55 21.68
CA GLY A 219 23.50 15.60 20.69
C GLY A 219 24.47 15.09 19.64
N GLU A 220 23.98 14.86 18.43
CA GLU A 220 24.78 14.30 17.33
C GLU A 220 24.28 14.77 15.96
N SER A 221 25.16 14.67 14.96
CA SER A 221 24.76 14.74 13.55
C SER A 221 24.28 13.35 13.12
N LEU A 222 22.98 13.20 12.93
CA LEU A 222 22.31 11.96 12.57
C LEU A 222 22.01 11.95 11.06
N SER A 223 22.52 10.94 10.36
CA SER A 223 22.20 10.67 8.95
C SER A 223 21.22 9.52 8.78
N LEU A 224 20.53 9.45 7.63
CA LEU A 224 19.70 8.31 7.26
C LEU A 224 20.51 7.00 7.27
N ASP A 225 21.75 7.02 6.77
CA ASP A 225 22.67 5.89 6.86
C ASP A 225 22.88 5.41 8.29
N THR A 226 22.98 6.34 9.24
CA THR A 226 23.18 6.02 10.66
C THR A 226 21.91 5.44 11.28
N VAL A 227 20.73 5.95 10.90
CA VAL A 227 19.42 5.40 11.30
C VAL A 227 19.31 3.93 10.89
N TYR A 228 19.56 3.61 9.62
CA TYR A 228 19.47 2.24 9.12
C TYR A 228 20.63 1.34 9.59
N ARG A 229 21.81 1.91 9.84
CA ARG A 229 22.90 1.17 10.51
C ARG A 229 22.53 0.76 11.93
N ARG A 230 21.86 1.65 12.67
CA ARG A 230 21.27 1.32 13.99
C ARG A 230 20.14 0.31 13.85
N ALA A 231 19.40 0.30 12.75
CA ALA A 231 18.41 -0.75 12.47
C ALA A 231 19.03 -2.12 12.14
N GLY A 232 20.36 -2.21 11.97
CA GLY A 232 21.08 -3.47 11.80
C GLY A 232 21.65 -3.71 10.41
N PHE A 233 21.65 -2.70 9.53
CA PHE A 233 22.13 -2.83 8.16
C PHE A 233 23.56 -2.30 7.96
N ALA A 234 24.37 -3.01 7.17
CA ALA A 234 25.60 -2.47 6.58
C ALA A 234 25.22 -1.58 5.39
N VAL A 235 24.97 -0.30 5.69
CA VAL A 235 24.59 0.71 4.69
C VAL A 235 25.81 1.11 3.85
N THR A 236 25.63 1.07 2.53
CA THR A 236 26.52 1.66 1.52
C THR A 236 25.72 2.56 0.59
N ASN A 237 26.36 3.52 -0.07
CA ASN A 237 25.72 4.33 -1.10
C ASN A 237 26.31 4.00 -2.48
N SER A 238 25.48 3.84 -3.50
CA SER A 238 25.90 3.49 -4.87
C SER A 238 26.64 4.63 -5.59
N GLY A 239 26.59 5.85 -5.04
CA GLY A 239 27.23 7.05 -5.60
C GLY A 239 26.37 7.80 -6.63
N GLY A 240 25.16 7.31 -6.95
CA GLY A 240 24.15 8.05 -7.71
C GLY A 240 23.54 9.14 -6.84
N ASN A 241 24.24 10.28 -6.73
CA ASN A 241 23.64 11.56 -6.36
C ASN A 241 23.28 12.29 -7.65
N GLY A 242 22.53 11.61 -8.51
CA GLY A 242 22.15 12.05 -9.84
C GLY A 242 21.04 13.09 -9.77
N GLN A 243 21.03 13.97 -10.77
CA GLN A 243 19.93 14.90 -10.98
C GLN A 243 18.92 14.24 -11.91
N VAL A 244 17.70 14.00 -11.42
CA VAL A 244 16.58 13.58 -12.27
C VAL A 244 16.04 14.81 -13.01
N PRO A 245 15.96 14.79 -14.35
CA PRO A 245 15.47 15.94 -15.10
C PRO A 245 14.01 16.25 -14.79
N LEU A 246 13.67 17.55 -14.66
CA LEU A 246 12.29 18.01 -14.44
C LEU A 246 11.34 17.62 -15.57
N SER A 247 11.86 17.37 -16.78
CA SER A 247 11.05 16.88 -17.89
C SER A 247 10.42 15.51 -17.63
N GLY A 248 10.87 14.77 -16.61
CA GLY A 248 10.24 13.53 -16.16
C GLY A 248 8.93 13.74 -15.39
N ALA A 249 8.68 14.93 -14.84
CA ALA A 249 7.49 15.28 -14.05
C ALA A 249 6.32 15.77 -14.92
N GLY A 250 6.24 15.31 -16.17
CA GLY A 250 5.20 15.73 -17.11
C GLY A 250 5.18 17.23 -17.43
N ALA A 251 4.13 17.65 -18.15
CA ALA A 251 3.95 19.05 -18.57
C ALA A 251 3.36 19.95 -17.47
N ASN A 252 2.74 19.35 -16.46
CA ASN A 252 2.21 19.99 -15.25
C ASN A 252 3.30 20.28 -14.21
N GLY A 253 4.49 19.68 -14.33
CA GLY A 253 5.65 19.97 -13.48
C GLY A 253 5.54 19.39 -12.06
N VAL A 254 4.74 18.33 -11.91
CA VAL A 254 4.53 17.59 -10.66
C VAL A 254 4.56 16.09 -11.00
N TRP A 255 4.91 15.26 -10.03
CA TRP A 255 5.12 13.83 -10.29
C TRP A 255 3.86 13.00 -10.04
N SER A 256 3.59 12.05 -10.91
CA SER A 256 2.70 10.90 -10.66
C SER A 256 3.49 9.65 -10.26
N ASP A 257 2.83 8.66 -9.63
CA ASP A 257 3.45 7.37 -9.29
C ASP A 257 4.04 6.65 -10.53
N ALA A 258 3.33 6.71 -11.66
CA ALA A 258 3.78 6.11 -12.92
C ALA A 258 5.07 6.78 -13.45
N GLU A 259 5.12 8.12 -13.44
CA GLU A 259 6.31 8.86 -13.87
C GLU A 259 7.51 8.63 -12.94
N MET A 260 7.26 8.49 -11.62
CA MET A 260 8.32 8.14 -10.67
C MET A 260 8.82 6.72 -10.88
N HIS A 261 7.94 5.76 -11.22
CA HIS A 261 8.34 4.41 -11.58
C HIS A 261 9.17 4.39 -12.87
N ASP A 262 8.75 5.09 -13.91
CA ASP A 262 9.53 5.22 -15.15
C ASP A 262 10.89 5.90 -14.92
N ALA A 263 10.94 6.92 -14.06
CA ALA A 263 12.18 7.57 -13.66
C ALA A 263 13.10 6.61 -12.88
N MET A 264 12.55 5.81 -11.96
CA MET A 264 13.32 4.78 -11.27
C MET A 264 13.95 3.81 -12.26
N GLN A 265 13.19 3.30 -13.23
CA GLN A 265 13.70 2.37 -14.24
C GLN A 265 14.83 2.98 -15.10
N THR A 266 14.74 4.28 -15.35
CA THR A 266 15.64 5.00 -16.25
C THR A 266 16.93 5.47 -15.58
N PHE A 267 16.81 6.02 -14.37
CA PHE A 267 17.89 6.77 -13.72
C PHE A 267 18.58 5.98 -12.61
N TRP A 268 17.89 5.06 -11.95
CA TRP A 268 18.49 4.31 -10.86
C TRP A 268 19.59 3.37 -11.38
N SER A 269 20.83 3.58 -10.94
CA SER A 269 22.01 2.83 -11.41
C SER A 269 21.96 1.33 -11.13
N ARG A 270 21.05 0.94 -10.23
CA ARG A 270 20.84 -0.42 -9.75
C ARG A 270 19.47 -0.97 -10.11
N PHE A 271 18.68 -0.30 -10.95
CA PHE A 271 17.37 -0.85 -11.29
C PHE A 271 17.47 -2.26 -11.89
N THR A 272 16.66 -3.15 -11.34
CA THR A 272 16.39 -4.48 -11.88
C THR A 272 15.10 -4.97 -11.28
N ASN A 273 14.24 -5.55 -12.09
CA ASN A 273 13.00 -6.20 -11.65
C ASN A 273 13.33 -7.56 -11.00
N ALA A 274 14.01 -7.52 -9.85
CA ALA A 274 14.42 -8.68 -9.08
C ALA A 274 14.72 -8.30 -7.61
N PRO A 275 14.54 -9.22 -6.64
CA PRO A 275 14.81 -8.95 -5.23
C PRO A 275 16.26 -8.53 -4.97
N ARG A 276 16.45 -7.43 -4.25
CA ARG A 276 17.79 -6.92 -3.91
C ARG A 276 17.83 -6.14 -2.62
N TRP A 277 19.01 -6.11 -2.01
CA TRP A 277 19.30 -5.24 -0.86
C TRP A 277 19.72 -3.85 -1.36
N SER A 278 18.87 -3.21 -2.14
CA SER A 278 19.08 -1.85 -2.62
C SER A 278 17.75 -1.09 -2.69
N LEU A 279 17.79 0.21 -2.45
CA LEU A 279 16.64 1.10 -2.49
C LEU A 279 17.01 2.41 -3.19
N TRP A 280 16.14 2.86 -4.10
CA TRP A 280 16.20 4.18 -4.71
C TRP A 280 15.33 5.17 -3.92
N VAL A 281 15.90 6.33 -3.60
CA VAL A 281 15.25 7.39 -2.83
C VAL A 281 15.28 8.66 -3.67
N LEU A 282 14.12 9.06 -4.19
CA LEU A 282 13.93 10.28 -4.96
C LEU A 282 13.49 11.42 -4.05
N SER A 283 14.15 12.58 -4.13
CA SER A 283 13.60 13.84 -3.62
C SER A 283 13.06 14.67 -4.77
N ALA A 284 11.78 15.00 -4.72
CA ALA A 284 11.08 15.82 -5.70
C ALA A 284 10.39 17.01 -5.03
N ALA A 285 9.96 18.01 -5.79
CA ALA A 285 9.22 19.14 -5.21
C ALA A 285 7.81 18.73 -4.74
N LEU A 286 6.97 18.22 -5.65
CA LEU A 286 5.56 17.92 -5.42
C LEU A 286 5.05 16.72 -6.23
N HIS A 287 3.99 16.10 -5.71
CA HIS A 287 3.19 15.07 -6.35
C HIS A 287 1.90 15.64 -6.96
N ASP A 288 1.24 14.91 -7.87
CA ASP A 288 -0.08 15.24 -8.43
C ASP A 288 -1.18 15.38 -7.36
N GLN A 289 -1.01 14.74 -6.21
CA GLN A 289 -1.88 14.91 -5.03
C GLN A 289 -1.69 16.25 -4.30
N GLY A 290 -0.78 17.10 -4.81
CA GLY A 290 -0.51 18.44 -4.29
C GLY A 290 0.30 18.46 -3.00
N THR A 291 0.12 19.53 -2.22
CA THR A 291 0.95 19.81 -1.03
C THR A 291 0.62 18.96 0.19
N SER A 292 -0.41 18.11 0.10
CA SER A 292 -0.84 17.26 1.22
C SER A 292 0.01 16.00 1.40
N LEU A 293 0.73 15.57 0.35
CA LEU A 293 1.56 14.37 0.37
C LEU A 293 3.03 14.70 0.70
N GLY A 294 3.52 14.20 1.83
CA GLY A 294 4.89 14.42 2.29
C GLY A 294 5.93 13.53 1.61
N GLY A 295 5.55 12.28 1.36
CA GLY A 295 6.36 11.25 0.74
C GLY A 295 5.51 10.01 0.48
N ILE A 296 6.09 9.06 -0.25
CA ILE A 296 5.42 7.81 -0.62
C ILE A 296 6.45 6.72 -0.93
N MET A 297 6.12 5.47 -0.65
CA MET A 297 6.74 4.31 -1.28
C MET A 297 5.90 3.98 -2.53
N PHE A 298 6.24 4.62 -3.66
CA PHE A 298 5.44 4.57 -4.89
C PHE A 298 5.66 3.28 -5.69
N ASP A 299 6.75 2.57 -5.45
CA ASP A 299 7.07 1.36 -6.19
C ASP A 299 6.23 0.21 -5.65
N ASP A 300 4.99 0.10 -6.12
CA ASP A 300 4.04 -0.98 -5.86
C ASP A 300 3.68 -1.77 -7.14
N ILE A 301 4.36 -1.46 -8.25
CA ILE A 301 4.08 -1.97 -9.60
C ILE A 301 4.93 -3.21 -9.91
N GLY A 302 4.29 -4.26 -10.43
CA GLY A 302 4.97 -5.48 -10.89
C GLY A 302 5.32 -6.47 -9.77
N PRO A 303 6.01 -7.58 -10.09
CA PRO A 303 6.25 -8.66 -9.12
C PRO A 303 7.42 -8.39 -8.15
N ASN A 304 8.20 -7.32 -8.35
CA ASN A 304 9.34 -6.96 -7.52
C ASN A 304 9.31 -5.47 -7.21
N HIS A 305 8.45 -5.09 -6.26
CA HIS A 305 8.19 -3.72 -5.84
C HIS A 305 8.93 -3.38 -4.52
N ARG A 306 8.61 -2.28 -3.83
CA ARG A 306 9.33 -1.76 -2.64
C ARG A 306 10.78 -1.36 -2.89
N GLN A 307 11.15 -1.08 -4.14
CA GLN A 307 12.51 -0.72 -4.52
C GLN A 307 12.71 0.79 -4.67
N GLY A 308 11.61 1.57 -4.68
CA GLY A 308 11.61 3.01 -4.85
C GLY A 308 10.73 3.74 -3.83
N THR A 309 11.22 4.88 -3.34
CA THR A 309 10.47 5.81 -2.51
C THR A 309 10.75 7.26 -2.90
N ALA A 310 9.78 8.15 -2.69
CA ALA A 310 9.88 9.56 -3.00
C ALA A 310 9.53 10.46 -1.79
N ILE A 311 10.20 11.61 -1.70
CA ILE A 311 9.96 12.65 -0.69
C ILE A 311 9.65 13.96 -1.42
N PHE A 312 8.51 14.58 -1.10
CA PHE A 312 8.04 15.82 -1.73
C PHE A 312 8.39 17.03 -0.86
N THR A 313 9.52 17.65 -1.15
CA THR A 313 10.15 18.64 -0.28
C THR A 313 9.42 19.97 -0.20
N GLU A 314 8.49 20.22 -1.11
CA GLU A 314 7.67 21.44 -1.18
C GLU A 314 6.23 21.22 -0.68
N SER A 315 5.94 20.08 -0.07
CA SER A 315 4.65 19.72 0.56
C SER A 315 4.48 20.31 1.96
N PHE A 316 3.45 19.90 2.71
CA PHE A 316 3.20 20.38 4.09
C PHE A 316 4.40 20.24 5.04
N ILE A 317 5.35 19.34 4.75
CA ILE A 317 6.58 19.16 5.54
C ILE A 317 7.55 20.36 5.45
N GLN A 318 7.29 21.33 4.57
CA GLN A 318 7.99 22.62 4.53
C GLN A 318 7.29 23.75 5.30
N ASN A 319 6.07 23.51 5.79
CA ASN A 319 5.24 24.53 6.41
C ASN A 319 5.28 24.38 7.94
N ALA A 320 6.28 25.00 8.57
CA ALA A 320 6.38 25.00 10.03
C ALA A 320 5.11 25.61 10.68
N PRO A 321 4.61 25.03 11.78
CA PRO A 321 3.45 25.55 12.49
C PRO A 321 3.63 27.02 12.89
N PRO A 322 2.58 27.85 12.82
CA PRO A 322 2.64 29.23 13.31
C PRO A 322 3.11 29.29 14.77
N GLY A 323 4.14 30.09 15.05
CA GLY A 323 4.69 30.25 16.39
C GLY A 323 5.67 29.15 16.82
N ASP A 324 6.10 28.25 15.92
CA ASP A 324 7.17 27.30 16.21
C ASP A 324 8.45 28.02 16.66
N ALA A 325 9.11 27.48 17.68
CA ALA A 325 10.27 28.11 18.32
C ALA A 325 11.55 28.03 17.49
N ALA A 326 11.63 27.11 16.52
CA ALA A 326 12.76 26.97 15.60
C ALA A 326 12.28 26.47 14.21
N PRO A 327 11.58 27.30 13.42
CA PRO A 327 10.93 26.88 12.17
C PRO A 327 11.86 26.19 11.16
N ASN A 328 13.09 26.68 10.99
CA ASN A 328 14.05 26.05 10.07
C ASN A 328 14.49 24.66 10.54
N ALA A 329 14.67 24.48 11.86
CA ALA A 329 14.99 23.18 12.44
C ALA A 329 13.79 22.23 12.35
N TRP A 330 12.57 22.75 12.49
CA TRP A 330 11.33 22.02 12.29
C TRP A 330 11.24 21.46 10.86
N ILE A 331 11.44 22.30 9.84
CA ILE A 331 11.35 21.91 8.42
C ILE A 331 12.37 20.80 8.11
N ARG A 332 13.63 20.98 8.54
CA ARG A 332 14.67 19.96 8.35
C ARG A 332 14.32 18.64 9.06
N ARG A 333 13.79 18.71 10.28
CA ARG A 333 13.37 17.53 11.03
C ARG A 333 12.23 16.78 10.34
N MET A 334 11.24 17.49 9.82
CA MET A 334 10.11 16.86 9.12
C MET A 334 10.55 16.21 7.82
N LYS A 335 11.35 16.89 6.98
CA LYS A 335 11.94 16.28 5.77
C LYS A 335 12.75 15.03 6.07
N PHE A 336 13.57 15.07 7.13
CA PHE A 336 14.36 13.92 7.58
C PHE A 336 13.50 12.77 8.12
N TRP A 337 12.48 13.08 8.93
CA TRP A 337 11.54 12.10 9.44
C TRP A 337 10.78 11.41 8.30
N THR A 338 10.26 12.18 7.34
CA THR A 338 9.58 11.64 6.16
C THR A 338 10.50 10.73 5.36
N ALA A 339 11.73 11.16 5.06
CA ALA A 339 12.67 10.30 4.34
C ALA A 339 12.92 8.96 5.07
N ALA A 340 13.16 9.00 6.39
CA ALA A 340 13.33 7.79 7.17
C ALA A 340 12.07 6.90 7.21
N HIS A 341 10.88 7.52 7.25
CA HIS A 341 9.58 6.86 7.25
C HIS A 341 9.31 6.12 5.94
N GLU A 342 9.41 6.81 4.81
CA GLU A 342 9.10 6.22 3.50
C GLU A 342 10.10 5.14 3.11
N MET A 343 11.38 5.34 3.44
CA MET A 343 12.37 4.28 3.33
C MET A 343 11.98 3.06 4.18
N GLY A 344 11.32 3.25 5.33
CA GLY A 344 10.88 2.18 6.22
C GLY A 344 9.81 1.30 5.57
N HIS A 345 8.89 1.89 4.80
CA HIS A 345 7.94 1.14 3.98
C HIS A 345 8.64 0.25 2.95
N ALA A 346 9.74 0.71 2.34
CA ALA A 346 10.52 -0.14 1.43
C ALA A 346 11.14 -1.36 2.15
N PHE A 347 11.43 -1.27 3.45
CA PHE A 347 11.81 -2.42 4.29
C PHE A 347 10.62 -3.29 4.73
N ASN A 348 9.44 -3.12 4.12
CA ASN A 348 8.18 -3.81 4.42
C ASN A 348 7.60 -3.51 5.82
N LEU A 349 7.84 -2.31 6.35
CA LEU A 349 7.23 -1.86 7.61
C LEU A 349 5.90 -1.16 7.34
N ALA A 350 4.82 -1.63 7.97
CA ALA A 350 3.56 -0.90 8.03
C ALA A 350 3.64 0.29 9.01
N HIS A 351 2.67 1.20 8.92
CA HIS A 351 2.51 2.23 9.94
C HIS A 351 2.24 1.62 11.31
N SER A 352 2.66 2.30 12.36
CA SER A 352 2.60 1.79 13.73
C SER A 352 1.18 1.48 14.18
N TRP A 353 0.18 2.25 13.76
CA TRP A 353 -1.23 2.05 14.12
C TRP A 353 -2.00 1.06 13.23
N GLN A 354 -1.35 0.49 12.20
CA GLN A 354 -2.00 -0.43 11.26
C GLN A 354 -1.12 -1.64 10.91
N LYS A 355 -0.28 -2.02 11.86
CA LYS A 355 0.47 -3.28 11.83
C LYS A 355 -0.49 -4.45 11.56
N SER A 356 -1.71 -4.38 12.10
CA SER A 356 -2.78 -5.39 11.93
C SER A 356 -3.29 -5.72 10.54
N LEU A 357 -3.01 -4.91 9.52
CA LEU A 357 -3.57 -5.14 8.19
C LEU A 357 -2.82 -6.25 7.42
N GLY A 358 -3.25 -6.55 6.18
CA GLY A 358 -2.56 -7.45 5.24
C GLY A 358 -2.28 -8.87 5.73
N THR A 359 -1.19 -9.48 5.26
CA THR A 359 -0.73 -10.80 5.73
C THR A 359 0.50 -10.64 6.59
N PRO A 360 0.39 -10.76 7.90
CA PRO A 360 1.56 -10.54 8.70
C PRO A 360 2.52 -11.74 8.78
N TRP A 361 3.80 -11.54 9.09
CA TRP A 361 4.73 -12.67 9.32
C TRP A 361 4.57 -13.35 10.70
N LEU A 362 3.92 -12.68 11.66
CA LEU A 362 3.65 -13.06 13.05
C LEU A 362 2.37 -12.26 13.51
N PRO A 363 1.87 -12.25 14.77
CA PRO A 363 0.85 -11.30 15.34
C PRO A 363 1.43 -10.21 16.33
N LEU A 364 1.32 -8.89 16.06
CA LEU A 364 1.81 -7.70 16.82
C LEU A 364 0.60 -6.82 16.97
N ALA A 365 0.55 -6.16 18.11
CA ALA A 365 -0.37 -5.08 18.31
C ALA A 365 -0.01 -3.86 17.44
N ASP A 366 -1.05 -3.17 17.01
CA ASP A 366 -0.95 -1.77 16.62
C ASP A 366 -0.40 -0.96 17.80
N GLU A 367 0.58 -0.11 17.52
CA GLU A 367 1.21 0.81 18.47
C GLU A 367 0.90 2.26 18.07
N PRO A 368 -0.37 2.71 18.14
CA PRO A 368 -0.76 4.07 17.70
C PRO A 368 -0.04 5.18 18.48
N GLU A 369 0.50 4.87 19.66
CA GLU A 369 1.29 5.81 20.47
C GLU A 369 2.81 5.61 20.31
N ALA A 370 3.29 4.77 19.40
CA ALA A 370 4.72 4.58 19.20
C ALA A 370 5.41 5.89 18.80
N ARG A 371 6.50 6.25 19.49
CA ARG A 371 7.40 7.32 19.06
C ARG A 371 8.44 6.76 18.10
N SER A 372 7.96 6.33 16.92
CA SER A 372 8.75 5.68 15.87
C SER A 372 8.75 6.50 14.57
N PHE A 373 9.78 6.32 13.74
CA PHE A 373 9.72 6.76 12.34
C PHE A 373 8.45 6.28 11.65
N MET A 374 7.97 5.06 11.92
CA MET A 374 6.74 4.51 11.31
C MET A 374 5.44 5.02 11.94
N ASN A 375 5.46 6.10 12.72
CA ASN A 375 4.24 6.70 13.27
C ASN A 375 4.13 8.18 12.86
N TYR A 376 2.92 8.67 12.60
CA TYR A 376 2.67 10.05 12.21
C TYR A 376 2.81 10.96 13.43
N PRO A 377 3.67 11.98 13.38
CA PRO A 377 3.91 12.84 14.52
C PRO A 377 2.63 13.52 15.03
N PHE A 378 1.68 13.79 14.15
CA PHE A 378 0.43 14.49 14.47
C PHE A 378 -0.71 13.58 14.94
N SER A 379 -0.58 12.25 14.83
CA SER A 379 -1.66 11.30 15.13
C SER A 379 -1.58 10.67 16.53
N VAL A 380 -0.58 11.03 17.33
CA VAL A 380 -0.44 10.57 18.72
C VAL A 380 -1.19 11.46 19.69
N SER A 381 -1.49 10.95 20.89
CA SER A 381 -2.01 11.78 21.98
C SER A 381 -1.09 12.95 22.30
N GLY A 382 -1.65 14.17 22.35
CA GLY A 382 -0.90 15.42 22.51
C GLY A 382 -0.26 15.96 21.21
N GLY A 383 -0.50 15.28 20.09
CA GLY A 383 -0.08 15.68 18.75
C GLY A 383 1.44 15.79 18.59
N GLN A 384 1.82 16.57 17.58
CA GLN A 384 3.21 16.67 17.14
C GLN A 384 4.20 17.13 18.22
N SER A 385 3.77 18.04 19.09
CA SER A 385 4.62 18.49 20.18
C SER A 385 4.95 17.34 21.15
N ALA A 386 3.95 16.56 21.54
CA ALA A 386 4.14 15.39 22.40
C ALA A 386 4.92 14.27 21.70
N PHE A 387 4.74 14.09 20.40
CA PHE A 387 5.54 13.14 19.63
C PHE A 387 7.03 13.47 19.74
N PHE A 388 7.43 14.68 19.33
CA PHE A 388 8.84 15.05 19.29
C PHE A 388 9.47 15.26 20.67
N ALA A 389 8.68 15.53 21.70
CA ALA A 389 9.18 15.60 23.08
C ALA A 389 9.81 14.28 23.54
N ASP A 390 9.32 13.14 23.03
CA ASP A 390 9.76 11.79 23.41
C ASP A 390 10.35 10.97 22.24
N PHE A 391 10.45 11.57 21.05
CA PHE A 391 10.96 10.89 19.86
C PHE A 391 12.49 10.75 19.87
N GLY A 392 12.96 9.50 19.92
CA GLY A 392 14.38 9.16 19.96
C GLY A 392 15.08 9.04 18.60
N PHE A 393 14.43 9.43 17.50
CA PHE A 393 14.91 9.18 16.12
C PHE A 393 15.26 7.72 15.87
N ARG A 394 14.31 6.82 16.17
CA ARG A 394 14.47 5.37 16.03
C ARG A 394 13.18 4.69 15.59
N PHE A 395 13.31 3.46 15.09
CA PHE A 395 12.21 2.52 14.95
C PHE A 395 11.82 1.91 16.31
N SER A 396 10.57 1.47 16.46
CA SER A 396 10.09 0.75 17.65
C SER A 396 10.83 -0.57 17.84
N ASP A 397 10.74 -1.18 19.03
CA ASP A 397 11.38 -2.48 19.28
C ASP A 397 10.80 -3.57 18.35
N ALA A 398 9.50 -3.53 18.07
CA ALA A 398 8.87 -4.47 17.17
C ALA A 398 9.34 -4.33 15.70
N GLU A 399 9.49 -3.08 15.22
CA GLU A 399 10.05 -2.81 13.89
C GLU A 399 11.53 -3.21 13.79
N LEU A 400 12.32 -2.98 14.85
CA LEU A 400 13.72 -3.42 14.91
C LEU A 400 13.82 -4.95 14.91
N LEU A 401 12.96 -5.64 15.66
CA LEU A 401 12.89 -7.10 15.65
C LEU A 401 12.62 -7.61 14.23
N PHE A 402 11.65 -7.01 13.52
CA PHE A 402 11.36 -7.33 12.12
C PHE A 402 12.59 -7.17 11.23
N MET A 403 13.13 -5.95 11.15
CA MET A 403 14.24 -5.65 10.23
C MET A 403 15.50 -6.49 10.52
N ARG A 404 15.79 -6.78 11.79
CA ARG A 404 17.02 -7.48 12.22
C ARG A 404 16.90 -8.99 12.12
N HIS A 405 15.74 -9.55 12.48
CA HIS A 405 15.60 -10.98 12.71
C HIS A 405 14.63 -11.68 11.77
N ALA A 406 13.86 -10.97 10.95
CA ALA A 406 12.98 -11.64 10.00
C ALA A 406 13.71 -12.45 8.93
N PRO A 407 13.08 -13.51 8.37
CA PRO A 407 13.55 -14.11 7.14
C PRO A 407 13.85 -13.05 6.08
N ALA A 408 14.96 -13.24 5.36
CA ALA A 408 15.48 -12.23 4.45
C ALA A 408 14.43 -11.76 3.43
N ARG A 409 13.63 -12.71 2.93
CA ARG A 409 12.60 -12.48 1.92
C ARG A 409 11.48 -11.55 2.36
N PHE A 410 11.22 -11.40 3.66
CA PHE A 410 10.17 -10.51 4.15
C PHE A 410 10.59 -9.04 4.18
N VAL A 411 11.90 -8.80 4.31
CA VAL A 411 12.47 -7.46 4.51
C VAL A 411 13.12 -6.93 3.23
N GLN A 412 13.73 -7.81 2.44
CA GLN A 412 14.47 -7.43 1.23
C GLN A 412 13.53 -6.78 0.19
N MET A 413 13.92 -5.62 -0.35
CA MET A 413 13.21 -4.94 -1.43
C MET A 413 13.06 -5.83 -2.65
N GLY A 414 11.90 -5.76 -3.31
CA GLY A 414 11.55 -6.58 -4.47
C GLY A 414 11.27 -8.05 -4.15
N ASN A 415 11.19 -8.47 -2.88
CA ASN A 415 11.00 -9.88 -2.52
C ASN A 415 9.55 -10.20 -2.13
N ALA A 416 9.19 -10.20 -0.84
CA ALA A 416 7.79 -10.36 -0.42
C ALA A 416 6.93 -9.20 -0.90
N ASP A 417 5.64 -9.48 -1.14
CA ASP A 417 4.72 -8.46 -1.62
C ASP A 417 4.47 -7.37 -0.57
N TRP A 418 4.14 -6.15 -1.00
CA TRP A 418 3.79 -5.09 -0.06
C TRP A 418 2.55 -5.52 0.71
N PHE A 419 2.61 -5.41 2.04
CA PHE A 419 1.59 -5.99 2.92
C PHE A 419 1.44 -7.54 2.85
N ASP A 420 2.44 -8.27 2.34
CA ASP A 420 2.56 -9.72 2.47
C ASP A 420 3.77 -10.12 3.33
N HIS A 421 3.55 -11.06 4.24
CA HIS A 421 4.41 -11.35 5.39
C HIS A 421 5.00 -10.08 6.05
N HIS A 422 4.19 -9.03 6.13
CA HIS A 422 4.56 -7.75 6.72
C HIS A 422 4.22 -7.75 8.20
N GLY A 423 4.17 -6.61 8.85
CA GLY A 423 4.02 -6.59 10.29
C GLY A 423 2.59 -6.42 10.78
N PHE A 424 1.80 -7.52 10.88
CA PHE A 424 1.11 -8.02 12.11
C PHE A 424 -0.41 -7.86 12.50
N GLU A 425 -1.32 -8.87 12.30
CA GLU A 425 -2.79 -9.05 12.64
C GLU A 425 -3.22 -9.18 14.14
N SER A 426 -4.45 -8.70 14.43
CA SER A 426 -5.20 -8.59 15.72
C SER A 426 -5.51 -9.93 16.44
N PRO A 427 -5.60 -9.92 17.79
CA PRO A 427 -6.91 -9.78 18.43
C PRO A 427 -6.83 -8.89 19.69
N ASP A 428 -7.32 -7.65 19.61
CA ASP A 428 -7.96 -6.88 20.72
C ASP A 428 -8.19 -5.38 20.36
N SER A 429 -8.69 -5.07 19.16
CA SER A 429 -9.28 -3.74 18.86
C SER A 429 -10.61 -3.47 19.60
N LEU A 430 -10.95 -4.27 20.63
CA LEU A 430 -12.20 -4.23 21.38
C LEU A 430 -12.21 -3.29 22.60
N GLU A 431 -11.13 -2.59 22.94
CA GLU A 431 -11.13 -1.70 24.12
C GLU A 431 -11.40 -0.21 23.82
N ARG A 432 -11.40 0.22 22.56
CA ARG A 432 -12.05 1.49 22.16
C ARG A 432 -13.33 1.16 21.42
N ARG A 433 -14.44 1.79 21.82
CA ARG A 433 -15.64 1.81 20.97
C ARG A 433 -15.29 2.68 19.77
N PRO A 434 -15.09 2.13 18.56
CA PRO A 434 -14.75 2.96 17.43
C PRO A 434 -15.94 3.90 17.16
N GLU A 435 -15.67 5.18 16.91
CA GLU A 435 -16.73 6.16 16.67
C GLU A 435 -17.48 5.87 15.37
N PHE A 436 -16.83 5.14 14.46
CA PHE A 436 -17.39 4.65 13.22
C PHE A 436 -17.19 3.14 13.07
N ARG A 437 -18.09 2.48 12.35
CA ARG A 437 -17.95 1.08 11.94
C ARG A 437 -18.09 0.98 10.43
N LEU A 438 -17.06 0.46 9.76
CA LEU A 438 -17.08 0.19 8.33
C LEU A 438 -17.37 -1.30 8.09
N GLU A 439 -18.33 -1.59 7.24
CA GLU A 439 -18.76 -2.96 6.92
C GLU A 439 -18.72 -3.16 5.40
N VAL A 440 -18.21 -4.30 4.96
CA VAL A 440 -18.28 -4.77 3.58
C VAL A 440 -19.31 -5.89 3.53
N ARG A 441 -20.24 -5.84 2.58
CA ARG A 441 -21.30 -6.85 2.44
C ARG A 441 -21.49 -7.29 1.00
N ALA A 442 -21.88 -8.55 0.84
CA ALA A 442 -22.59 -9.02 -0.34
C ALA A 442 -24.07 -9.17 0.04
N ASN A 443 -24.97 -8.65 -0.80
CA ASN A 443 -26.41 -8.74 -0.56
C ASN A 443 -26.95 -10.11 -0.97
N ARG A 444 -26.50 -11.18 -0.30
CA ARG A 444 -26.86 -12.59 -0.55
C ARG A 444 -26.61 -13.45 0.70
N GLU A 445 -27.25 -14.61 0.78
CA GLU A 445 -27.13 -15.52 1.95
C GLU A 445 -25.69 -16.04 2.15
N LYS A 446 -25.01 -16.41 1.06
CA LYS A 446 -23.63 -16.90 1.08
C LYS A 446 -22.80 -16.09 0.11
N PRO A 447 -21.59 -15.63 0.49
CA PRO A 447 -20.71 -14.83 -0.37
C PRO A 447 -20.01 -15.72 -1.42
N VAL A 448 -20.80 -16.41 -2.22
CA VAL A 448 -20.37 -17.23 -3.34
C VAL A 448 -20.87 -16.58 -4.62
N PHE A 449 -19.97 -16.38 -5.57
CA PHE A 449 -20.24 -15.80 -6.88
C PHE A 449 -20.01 -16.86 -7.96
N GLU A 450 -20.78 -16.79 -9.04
CA GLU A 450 -20.64 -17.66 -10.20
C GLU A 450 -19.33 -17.35 -10.94
N PHE A 451 -18.83 -18.31 -11.71
CA PHE A 451 -17.76 -18.02 -12.67
C PHE A 451 -18.30 -17.01 -13.71
N LEU A 452 -17.48 -16.05 -14.12
CA LEU A 452 -17.84 -14.88 -14.94
C LEU A 452 -18.73 -13.82 -14.28
N GLU A 453 -19.21 -14.00 -13.04
CA GLU A 453 -20.01 -12.99 -12.36
C GLU A 453 -19.14 -11.77 -11.96
N PRO A 454 -19.42 -10.56 -12.48
CA PRO A 454 -18.77 -9.35 -11.98
C PRO A 454 -19.17 -9.11 -10.52
N VAL A 455 -18.17 -9.12 -9.63
CA VAL A 455 -18.36 -8.98 -8.19
C VAL A 455 -18.59 -7.52 -7.80
N THR A 456 -19.83 -7.21 -7.43
CA THR A 456 -20.21 -5.94 -6.81
C THR A 456 -20.54 -6.15 -5.34
N LEU A 457 -19.80 -5.47 -4.47
CA LEU A 457 -20.01 -5.44 -3.02
C LEU A 457 -20.67 -4.10 -2.62
N GLU A 458 -21.09 -3.99 -1.38
CA GLU A 458 -21.52 -2.71 -0.82
C GLU A 458 -20.79 -2.38 0.47
N LEU A 459 -20.55 -1.10 0.66
CA LEU A 459 -19.94 -0.51 1.84
C LEU A 459 -21.01 0.13 2.71
N LYS A 460 -20.82 0.06 4.02
CA LYS A 460 -21.62 0.75 5.02
C LYS A 460 -20.72 1.35 6.09
N LEU A 461 -20.76 2.66 6.24
CA LEU A 461 -20.07 3.38 7.32
C LEU A 461 -21.12 3.90 8.30
N THR A 462 -21.13 3.34 9.50
CA THR A 462 -22.09 3.69 10.56
C THR A 462 -21.43 4.57 11.61
N ASN A 463 -22.08 5.66 12.03
CA ASN A 463 -21.71 6.36 13.26
C ASN A 463 -22.07 5.49 14.47
N ALA A 464 -21.07 4.89 15.10
CA ALA A 464 -21.23 4.03 16.29
C ALA A 464 -21.09 4.81 17.61
N SER A 465 -20.79 6.12 17.55
CA SER A 465 -20.76 7.01 18.71
C SER A 465 -22.17 7.47 19.12
N ALA A 466 -22.28 8.08 20.30
CA ALA A 466 -23.53 8.68 20.78
C ALA A 466 -23.78 10.10 20.24
N GLU A 467 -22.76 10.72 19.65
CA GLU A 467 -22.81 12.12 19.19
C GLU A 467 -22.98 12.19 17.67
N PRO A 468 -23.65 13.21 17.12
CA PRO A 468 -23.67 13.43 15.68
C PRO A 468 -22.25 13.70 15.14
N LYS A 469 -21.94 13.12 13.98
CA LYS A 469 -20.66 13.29 13.28
C LYS A 469 -20.88 13.92 11.92
N ILE A 470 -19.92 14.71 11.44
CA ILE A 470 -19.96 15.30 10.10
C ILE A 470 -18.97 14.51 9.24
N VAL A 471 -19.43 13.97 8.13
CA VAL A 471 -18.59 13.23 7.17
C VAL A 471 -18.71 13.86 5.78
N ARG A 472 -17.77 13.57 4.87
CA ARG A 472 -17.95 13.90 3.45
C ARG A 472 -19.04 13.00 2.87
N ALA A 473 -19.92 13.54 2.03
CA ALA A 473 -21.03 12.78 1.44
C ALA A 473 -20.54 11.62 0.57
N ASN A 474 -19.37 11.77 -0.08
CA ASN A 474 -18.74 10.77 -0.93
C ASN A 474 -17.61 10.00 -0.24
N ILE A 475 -17.60 9.92 1.10
CA ILE A 475 -16.51 9.30 1.88
C ILE A 475 -16.29 7.81 1.56
N LEU A 476 -17.32 7.13 1.08
CA LEU A 476 -17.25 5.73 0.63
C LEU A 476 -17.14 5.57 -0.88
N SER A 477 -16.94 6.67 -1.62
CA SER A 477 -16.65 6.59 -3.05
C SER A 477 -15.50 5.60 -3.28
N PRO A 478 -15.57 4.73 -4.29
CA PRO A 478 -14.50 3.77 -4.57
C PRO A 478 -13.11 4.40 -4.82
N GLN A 479 -13.04 5.73 -4.97
CA GLN A 479 -11.80 6.50 -5.12
C GLN A 479 -11.29 7.13 -3.81
N ALA A 480 -12.13 7.18 -2.78
CA ALA A 480 -11.84 7.78 -1.47
C ALA A 480 -11.50 6.71 -0.41
N ILE A 481 -11.49 5.44 -0.82
CA ILE A 481 -11.25 4.27 0.04
C ILE A 481 -10.08 3.46 -0.49
N LEU A 482 -9.42 2.72 0.41
CA LEU A 482 -8.45 1.70 0.06
C LEU A 482 -9.15 0.34 0.11
N ALA A 483 -9.22 -0.38 -1.00
CA ALA A 483 -9.71 -1.75 -1.06
C ALA A 483 -8.56 -2.72 -1.38
N ILE A 484 -8.33 -3.69 -0.50
CA ILE A 484 -7.32 -4.73 -0.65
C ILE A 484 -8.01 -6.06 -0.94
N ILE A 485 -7.57 -6.72 -2.01
CA ILE A 485 -8.04 -8.02 -2.44
C ILE A 485 -6.92 -9.02 -2.20
N LYS A 486 -7.20 -10.14 -1.51
CA LYS A 486 -6.26 -11.24 -1.37
C LYS A 486 -6.92 -12.54 -1.77
N ARG A 487 -6.43 -13.19 -2.83
CA ARG A 487 -6.85 -14.56 -3.16
C ARG A 487 -6.00 -15.58 -2.42
N ASP A 488 -6.61 -16.67 -1.98
CA ASP A 488 -5.89 -17.78 -1.34
C ASP A 488 -4.71 -18.25 -2.19
N GLY A 489 -3.51 -18.26 -1.59
CA GLY A 489 -2.27 -18.67 -2.25
C GLY A 489 -1.73 -17.67 -3.28
N LYS A 490 -2.32 -16.47 -3.38
CA LYS A 490 -1.82 -15.35 -4.17
C LYS A 490 -1.55 -14.16 -3.27
N PRO A 491 -0.70 -13.23 -3.72
CA PRO A 491 -0.48 -11.99 -2.99
C PRO A 491 -1.73 -11.12 -2.88
N ALA A 492 -1.74 -10.25 -1.88
CA ALA A 492 -2.73 -9.19 -1.77
C ALA A 492 -2.42 -8.09 -2.80
N ARG A 493 -3.47 -7.49 -3.38
CA ARG A 493 -3.36 -6.37 -4.31
C ARG A 493 -4.36 -5.30 -3.92
N GLN A 494 -3.96 -4.03 -4.05
CA GLN A 494 -4.91 -2.94 -4.02
C GLN A 494 -5.75 -2.98 -5.29
N TRP A 495 -7.06 -2.83 -5.15
CA TRP A 495 -7.95 -2.58 -6.27
C TRP A 495 -7.86 -1.10 -6.67
N GLN A 496 -7.68 -0.83 -7.97
CA GLN A 496 -7.58 0.52 -8.51
C GLN A 496 -8.69 0.77 -9.55
N PRO A 497 -9.66 1.67 -9.30
CA PRO A 497 -10.73 1.94 -10.26
C PRO A 497 -10.20 2.60 -11.55
N TYR A 498 -10.87 2.35 -12.68
CA TYR A 498 -10.50 2.93 -13.99
C TYR A 498 -10.56 4.46 -14.07
N ALA A 499 -11.36 5.10 -13.22
CA ALA A 499 -11.55 6.55 -13.25
C ALA A 499 -11.55 7.15 -11.84
N GLN A 500 -11.00 8.36 -11.77
CA GLN A 500 -11.11 9.26 -10.64
C GLN A 500 -12.00 10.46 -10.99
N TYR A 501 -12.96 10.79 -10.13
CA TYR A 501 -13.92 11.87 -10.27
C TYR A 501 -13.56 12.97 -9.27
N CYS A 502 -13.34 14.17 -9.77
CA CYS A 502 -13.25 15.36 -8.93
C CYS A 502 -14.65 15.88 -8.63
N THR A 503 -15.11 15.69 -7.40
CA THR A 503 -16.46 16.09 -6.96
C THR A 503 -16.39 17.31 -6.04
N GLU A 504 -17.44 18.14 -6.06
CA GLU A 504 -17.57 19.24 -5.10
C GLU A 504 -17.62 18.69 -3.65
N PRO A 505 -16.90 19.30 -2.69
CA PRO A 505 -16.97 18.87 -1.29
C PRO A 505 -18.36 19.11 -0.72
N ALA A 506 -19.09 18.03 -0.45
CA ALA A 506 -20.36 18.05 0.27
C ALA A 506 -20.20 17.37 1.63
N ALA A 507 -20.80 17.97 2.67
CA ALA A 507 -20.80 17.42 4.02
C ALA A 507 -22.18 16.85 4.35
N GLN A 508 -22.19 15.73 5.07
CA GLN A 508 -23.38 15.07 5.60
C GLN A 508 -23.24 14.90 7.11
N VAL A 509 -24.33 15.14 7.84
CA VAL A 509 -24.41 14.82 9.27
C VAL A 509 -24.91 13.39 9.41
N LEU A 510 -24.22 12.59 10.22
CA LEU A 510 -24.66 11.27 10.66
C LEU A 510 -24.96 11.30 12.15
N HIS A 511 -26.22 11.12 12.50
CA HIS A 511 -26.63 10.90 13.88
C HIS A 511 -26.17 9.52 14.38
N SER A 512 -26.27 9.30 15.70
CA SER A 512 -25.92 8.01 16.30
C SER A 512 -26.70 6.87 15.65
N GLY A 513 -25.99 5.86 15.15
CA GLY A 513 -26.55 4.71 14.45
C GLY A 513 -26.89 4.93 12.97
N GLU A 514 -26.85 6.16 12.46
CA GLU A 514 -27.01 6.43 11.04
C GLU A 514 -25.78 6.02 10.24
N ALA A 515 -25.99 5.72 8.97
CA ALA A 515 -24.94 5.23 8.08
C ALA A 515 -25.03 5.83 6.68
N VAL A 516 -23.87 5.93 6.03
CA VAL A 516 -23.76 6.12 4.58
C VAL A 516 -23.43 4.79 3.91
N TYR A 517 -23.84 4.67 2.65
CA TYR A 517 -23.69 3.45 1.86
C TYR A 517 -23.15 3.78 0.47
N GLU A 518 -22.35 2.89 -0.10
CA GLU A 518 -21.89 3.00 -1.49
C GLU A 518 -21.64 1.61 -2.11
N SER A 519 -21.73 1.52 -3.43
CA SER A 519 -21.38 0.33 -4.19
C SER A 519 -19.87 0.23 -4.41
N LEU A 520 -19.33 -0.99 -4.37
CA LEU A 520 -17.92 -1.30 -4.60
C LEU A 520 -17.78 -2.37 -5.71
N PRO A 521 -17.66 -1.96 -6.99
CA PRO A 521 -17.50 -2.86 -8.13
C PRO A 521 -16.04 -3.35 -8.26
N ILE A 522 -15.67 -4.35 -7.47
CA ILE A 522 -14.26 -4.74 -7.26
C ILE A 522 -13.71 -5.73 -8.31
N TYR A 523 -14.50 -6.06 -9.33
CA TYR A 523 -14.17 -7.10 -10.32
C TYR A 523 -13.02 -6.73 -11.28
N ALA A 524 -12.96 -5.47 -11.73
CA ALA A 524 -11.95 -5.00 -12.67
C ALA A 524 -11.55 -3.53 -12.41
N GLY A 525 -10.36 -3.17 -12.88
CA GLY A 525 -9.78 -1.83 -12.70
C GLY A 525 -8.51 -1.64 -13.53
N LEU A 526 -7.70 -0.63 -13.19
CA LEU A 526 -6.39 -0.38 -13.83
C LEU A 526 -5.44 -1.60 -13.74
N ASN A 527 -5.68 -2.46 -12.74
CA ASN A 527 -4.96 -3.70 -12.49
C ASN A 527 -5.43 -4.91 -13.30
N GLY A 528 -6.40 -4.71 -14.20
CA GLY A 528 -7.10 -5.78 -14.91
C GLY A 528 -8.22 -6.39 -14.06
N TRP A 529 -8.51 -7.67 -14.26
CA TRP A 529 -9.52 -8.41 -13.51
C TRP A 529 -8.94 -9.01 -12.22
N ASP A 530 -9.16 -8.36 -11.08
CA ASP A 530 -8.63 -8.81 -9.79
C ASP A 530 -9.50 -9.88 -9.10
N VAL A 531 -10.82 -9.88 -9.35
CA VAL A 531 -11.77 -10.87 -8.81
C VAL A 531 -12.50 -11.58 -9.95
N SER A 532 -11.86 -12.61 -10.50
CA SER A 532 -12.30 -13.32 -11.70
C SER A 532 -12.05 -14.82 -11.66
N GLU A 533 -10.89 -15.24 -11.12
CA GLU A 533 -10.50 -16.64 -11.10
C GLU A 533 -11.23 -17.44 -9.99
N PRO A 534 -11.56 -18.73 -10.21
CA PRO A 534 -12.12 -19.58 -9.17
C PRO A 534 -11.22 -19.68 -7.94
N GLY A 535 -11.80 -19.54 -6.75
CA GLY A 535 -11.04 -19.56 -5.49
C GLY A 535 -11.68 -18.76 -4.38
N VAL A 536 -11.01 -18.71 -3.23
CA VAL A 536 -11.41 -17.92 -2.07
C VAL A 536 -10.63 -16.62 -2.05
N TYR A 537 -11.32 -15.54 -1.69
CA TYR A 537 -10.80 -14.19 -1.61
C TYR A 537 -11.16 -13.58 -0.26
N ASP A 538 -10.24 -12.82 0.32
CA ASP A 538 -10.46 -11.94 1.46
C ASP A 538 -10.38 -10.49 0.96
N ILE A 539 -11.41 -9.71 1.25
CA ILE A 539 -11.53 -8.29 0.87
C ILE A 539 -11.48 -7.44 2.14
N SER A 540 -10.57 -6.48 2.21
CA SER A 540 -10.50 -5.53 3.32
C SER A 540 -10.59 -4.11 2.81
N VAL A 541 -11.36 -3.25 3.47
CA VAL A 541 -11.57 -1.87 3.05
C VAL A 541 -11.23 -0.92 4.19
N ALA A 542 -10.58 0.19 3.86
CA ALA A 542 -10.30 1.29 4.78
C ALA A 542 -10.84 2.61 4.23
N ALA A 543 -11.37 3.45 5.11
CA ALA A 543 -11.82 4.80 4.80
C ALA A 543 -11.22 5.79 5.81
N GLU A 544 -10.81 6.97 5.34
CA GLU A 544 -10.37 8.05 6.22
C GLU A 544 -11.56 8.93 6.62
N VAL A 545 -11.81 9.04 7.93
CA VAL A 545 -12.85 9.87 8.53
C VAL A 545 -12.19 10.81 9.53
N ASP A 546 -12.23 12.12 9.27
CA ASP A 546 -11.63 13.15 10.13
C ASP A 546 -10.15 12.91 10.50
N GLY A 547 -9.38 12.31 9.58
CA GLY A 547 -7.96 11.97 9.79
C GLY A 547 -7.72 10.68 10.56
N GLU A 548 -8.78 9.97 10.98
CA GLU A 548 -8.71 8.61 11.49
C GLU A 548 -9.03 7.60 10.40
N ILE A 549 -8.31 6.47 10.37
CA ILE A 549 -8.60 5.38 9.44
C ILE A 549 -9.55 4.39 10.09
N VAL A 550 -10.69 4.16 9.43
CA VAL A 550 -11.70 3.18 9.83
C VAL A 550 -11.60 1.98 8.92
N PHE A 551 -11.41 0.79 9.50
CA PHE A 551 -11.27 -0.46 8.76
C PHE A 551 -12.55 -1.29 8.80
N SER A 552 -12.77 -2.08 7.75
CA SER A 552 -13.69 -3.20 7.78
C SER A 552 -13.02 -4.44 8.36
N ASP A 553 -13.83 -5.34 8.93
CA ASP A 553 -13.40 -6.72 9.09
C ASP A 553 -13.13 -7.33 7.69
N PRO A 554 -12.20 -8.30 7.55
CA PRO A 554 -12.00 -8.99 6.30
C PRO A 554 -13.28 -9.69 5.85
N PHE A 555 -13.77 -9.32 4.66
CA PHE A 555 -14.92 -9.93 4.02
C PHE A 555 -14.48 -11.07 3.11
N ARG A 556 -14.78 -12.29 3.52
CA ARG A 556 -14.42 -13.50 2.77
C ARG A 556 -15.49 -13.85 1.73
N LEU A 557 -15.08 -14.04 0.48
CA LEU A 557 -15.93 -14.51 -0.61
C LEU A 557 -15.29 -15.66 -1.38
N ARG A 558 -16.08 -16.35 -2.21
CA ARG A 558 -15.61 -17.42 -3.09
C ARG A 558 -16.16 -17.29 -4.50
N ILE A 559 -15.28 -17.37 -5.50
CA ILE A 559 -15.65 -17.52 -6.91
C ILE A 559 -15.75 -19.02 -7.23
N ALA A 560 -16.89 -19.43 -7.78
CA ALA A 560 -17.12 -20.81 -8.20
C ALA A 560 -16.32 -21.16 -9.45
N PRO A 561 -15.95 -22.44 -9.66
CA PRO A 561 -15.44 -22.89 -10.94
C PRO A 561 -16.54 -22.82 -12.03
N PRO A 562 -16.15 -22.83 -13.32
CA PRO A 562 -17.09 -22.91 -14.43
C PRO A 562 -18.03 -24.12 -14.27
N ARG A 563 -19.31 -23.92 -14.55
CA ARG A 563 -20.37 -24.94 -14.47
C ARG A 563 -20.61 -25.63 -15.81
N SER A 564 -20.16 -25.03 -16.91
CA SER A 564 -20.37 -25.53 -18.26
C SER A 564 -19.19 -25.19 -19.18
N TRP A 565 -19.11 -25.93 -20.30
CA TRP A 565 -18.19 -25.61 -21.39
C TRP A 565 -18.49 -24.26 -22.03
N ASP A 566 -19.74 -23.81 -22.01
CA ASP A 566 -20.11 -22.49 -22.52
C ASP A 566 -19.54 -21.37 -21.62
N GLU A 567 -19.57 -21.54 -20.30
CA GLU A 567 -18.92 -20.60 -19.37
C GLU A 567 -17.40 -20.56 -19.59
N GLU A 568 -16.74 -21.72 -19.77
CA GLU A 568 -15.30 -21.77 -20.07
C GLU A 568 -14.95 -21.13 -21.42
N ALA A 569 -15.78 -21.37 -22.45
CA ALA A 569 -15.53 -20.86 -23.79
C ALA A 569 -15.67 -19.34 -23.89
N VAL A 570 -16.65 -18.74 -23.19
CA VAL A 570 -16.86 -17.28 -23.17
C VAL A 570 -15.80 -16.57 -22.32
N ALA A 571 -15.20 -17.25 -21.34
CA ALA A 571 -14.27 -16.65 -20.38
C ALA A 571 -13.06 -15.93 -21.01
N GLY A 572 -12.52 -16.48 -22.10
CA GLY A 572 -11.35 -15.92 -22.77
C GLY A 572 -11.57 -14.50 -23.26
N ASP A 573 -12.74 -14.23 -23.84
CA ASP A 573 -13.11 -12.92 -24.37
C ASP A 573 -13.75 -12.03 -23.30
N PHE A 574 -14.46 -12.63 -22.33
CA PHE A 574 -15.10 -11.91 -21.24
C PHE A 574 -14.10 -11.26 -20.28
N PHE A 575 -13.00 -11.95 -19.94
CA PHE A 575 -11.97 -11.42 -19.04
C PHE A 575 -10.93 -10.54 -19.74
N THR A 576 -11.35 -9.82 -20.78
CA THR A 576 -10.54 -8.78 -21.42
C THR A 576 -10.71 -7.44 -20.72
N GLU A 577 -9.72 -6.57 -20.86
CA GLU A 577 -9.77 -5.21 -20.31
C GLU A 577 -10.95 -4.41 -20.89
N ASP A 578 -11.21 -4.52 -22.20
CA ASP A 578 -12.29 -3.79 -22.86
C ASP A 578 -13.67 -4.16 -22.30
N VAL A 579 -13.91 -5.44 -22.00
CA VAL A 579 -15.16 -5.88 -21.35
C VAL A 579 -15.22 -5.39 -19.90
N GLY A 580 -14.15 -5.56 -19.12
CA GLY A 580 -14.09 -5.07 -17.74
C GLY A 580 -14.34 -3.56 -17.63
N ARG A 581 -13.72 -2.78 -18.52
CA ARG A 581 -13.91 -1.33 -18.65
C ARG A 581 -15.32 -0.96 -19.10
N THR A 582 -15.88 -1.70 -20.06
CA THR A 582 -17.26 -1.50 -20.52
C THR A 582 -18.26 -1.70 -19.38
N LEU A 583 -18.10 -2.76 -18.58
CA LEU A 583 -18.93 -2.99 -17.40
C LEU A 583 -18.75 -1.88 -16.36
N ALA A 584 -17.50 -1.51 -16.03
CA ALA A 584 -17.19 -0.49 -15.02
C ALA A 584 -17.74 0.91 -15.36
N PHE A 585 -17.83 1.25 -16.64
CA PHE A 585 -18.41 2.52 -17.10
C PHE A 585 -19.90 2.43 -17.44
N THR A 586 -20.58 1.36 -17.07
CA THR A 586 -22.00 1.16 -17.35
C THR A 586 -22.32 1.21 -18.85
N GLY A 587 -21.45 0.63 -19.68
CA GLY A 587 -21.66 0.45 -21.11
C GLY A 587 -20.91 1.41 -22.04
N THR A 588 -20.84 1.03 -23.31
CA THR A 588 -20.25 1.82 -24.40
C THR A 588 -20.94 1.58 -25.74
N ALA A 589 -20.89 2.56 -26.63
CA ALA A 589 -21.45 2.45 -27.99
C ALA A 589 -20.40 2.19 -29.09
N VAL A 590 -19.11 2.07 -28.74
CA VAL A 590 -18.02 2.10 -29.73
C VAL A 590 -17.02 0.93 -29.62
N LEU A 591 -16.98 0.20 -28.51
CA LEU A 591 -16.12 -0.98 -28.36
C LEU A 591 -16.90 -2.22 -28.84
N GLU A 592 -16.97 -2.42 -30.16
CA GLU A 592 -17.83 -3.46 -30.75
C GLU A 592 -17.44 -4.87 -30.26
N THR A 593 -16.15 -5.18 -30.17
CA THR A 593 -15.67 -6.49 -29.66
C THR A 593 -16.15 -6.77 -28.23
N ALA A 594 -16.12 -5.77 -27.35
CA ALA A 594 -16.64 -5.92 -26.00
C ALA A 594 -18.17 -6.10 -26.01
N ASN A 595 -18.87 -5.30 -26.82
CA ASN A 595 -20.32 -5.40 -26.94
C ASN A 595 -20.78 -6.75 -27.52
N ASP A 596 -20.08 -7.28 -28.51
CA ASP A 596 -20.33 -8.60 -29.10
C ASP A 596 -20.11 -9.70 -28.07
N THR A 597 -19.05 -9.61 -27.27
CA THR A 597 -18.78 -10.54 -26.16
C THR A 597 -19.91 -10.52 -25.13
N LEU A 598 -20.43 -9.33 -24.77
CA LEU A 598 -21.56 -9.19 -23.86
C LEU A 598 -22.85 -9.77 -24.46
N ARG A 599 -23.11 -9.58 -25.77
CA ARG A 599 -24.25 -10.21 -26.46
C ARG A 599 -24.11 -11.74 -26.47
N GLU A 600 -22.93 -12.25 -26.81
CA GLU A 600 -22.65 -13.69 -26.78
C GLU A 600 -22.86 -14.27 -25.38
N THR A 601 -22.46 -13.55 -24.33
CA THR A 601 -22.71 -13.93 -22.94
C THR A 601 -24.21 -14.05 -22.66
N MET A 602 -25.02 -13.10 -23.10
CA MET A 602 -26.49 -13.18 -22.95
C MET A 602 -27.10 -14.33 -23.75
N GLU A 603 -26.60 -14.62 -24.95
CA GLU A 603 -27.11 -15.69 -25.82
C GLU A 603 -26.76 -17.09 -25.31
N ARG A 604 -25.51 -17.30 -24.89
CA ARG A 604 -25.00 -18.61 -24.46
C ARG A 604 -25.28 -18.89 -22.99
N LEU A 605 -25.36 -17.87 -22.15
CA LEU A 605 -25.50 -17.98 -20.70
C LEU A 605 -26.70 -17.16 -20.16
N PRO A 606 -27.92 -17.28 -20.74
CA PRO A 606 -29.04 -16.36 -20.47
C PRO A 606 -29.53 -16.34 -19.03
N SER A 607 -29.27 -17.40 -18.25
CA SER A 607 -29.65 -17.49 -16.84
C SER A 607 -28.50 -17.15 -15.86
N SER A 608 -27.32 -16.79 -16.36
CA SER A 608 -26.15 -16.49 -15.53
C SER A 608 -26.23 -15.10 -14.92
N ARG A 609 -25.50 -14.89 -13.82
CA ARG A 609 -25.30 -13.53 -13.30
C ARG A 609 -24.56 -12.63 -14.28
N ALA A 610 -23.64 -13.19 -15.07
CA ALA A 610 -22.91 -12.44 -16.10
C ALA A 610 -23.85 -11.84 -17.17
N ALA A 611 -24.89 -12.57 -17.59
CA ALA A 611 -25.87 -12.08 -18.57
C ALA A 611 -26.68 -10.89 -18.05
N ILE A 612 -26.95 -10.82 -16.74
CA ILE A 612 -27.63 -9.69 -16.10
C ILE A 612 -26.78 -8.41 -16.20
N HIS A 613 -25.48 -8.51 -15.87
CA HIS A 613 -24.53 -7.39 -16.00
C HIS A 613 -24.33 -6.98 -17.46
N ALA A 614 -24.25 -7.96 -18.38
CA ALA A 614 -24.15 -7.72 -19.82
C ALA A 614 -25.36 -6.96 -20.37
N ALA A 615 -26.57 -7.37 -19.98
CA ALA A 615 -27.81 -6.70 -20.37
C ALA A 615 -27.84 -5.24 -19.91
N ALA A 616 -27.48 -4.98 -18.65
CA ALA A 616 -27.41 -3.63 -18.11
C ALA A 616 -26.40 -2.76 -18.89
N ALA A 617 -25.20 -3.27 -19.14
CA ALA A 617 -24.15 -2.53 -19.85
C ALA A 617 -24.49 -2.27 -21.33
N LEU A 618 -25.16 -3.21 -22.02
CA LEU A 618 -25.60 -3.01 -23.40
C LEU A 618 -26.78 -2.03 -23.51
N ALA A 619 -27.69 -2.03 -22.53
CA ALA A 619 -28.87 -1.17 -22.52
C ALA A 619 -28.57 0.29 -22.14
N GLN A 620 -27.62 0.53 -21.24
CA GLN A 620 -27.35 1.87 -20.72
C GLN A 620 -26.94 2.93 -21.76
N PRO A 621 -26.10 2.63 -22.77
CA PRO A 621 -25.85 3.56 -23.86
C PRO A 621 -27.09 3.88 -24.68
N LEU A 622 -28.08 2.98 -24.76
CA LEU A 622 -29.26 3.09 -25.63
C LEU A 622 -30.33 4.05 -25.10
N VAL A 623 -30.48 4.18 -23.78
CA VAL A 623 -31.59 4.90 -23.11
C VAL A 623 -31.47 6.43 -23.12
N ARG A 624 -30.32 6.94 -23.60
CA ARG A 624 -30.03 8.37 -23.73
C ARG A 624 -29.58 8.71 -25.14
N ASP A 625 -29.72 9.99 -25.50
CA ASP A 625 -29.02 10.52 -26.66
C ASP A 625 -27.51 10.31 -26.49
N TYR A 626 -26.86 9.70 -27.48
CA TYR A 626 -25.46 9.31 -27.40
C TYR A 626 -24.64 10.05 -28.46
N LYS A 627 -23.42 10.44 -28.12
CA LYS A 627 -22.49 11.09 -29.04
C LYS A 627 -21.31 10.16 -29.28
N THR A 628 -21.00 9.89 -30.53
CA THR A 628 -19.79 9.16 -30.94
C THR A 628 -18.91 10.05 -31.78
N LEU A 629 -17.60 9.89 -31.62
CA LEU A 629 -16.64 10.60 -32.46
C LEU A 629 -16.45 9.83 -33.76
N SER A 630 -16.68 10.49 -34.89
CA SER A 630 -16.43 9.96 -36.22
C SER A 630 -15.18 10.63 -36.77
N ILE A 631 -14.14 9.86 -37.03
CA ILE A 631 -12.90 10.34 -37.65
C ILE A 631 -12.87 9.76 -39.08
N PRO A 632 -12.72 10.59 -40.12
CA PRO A 632 -12.49 10.10 -41.48
C PRO A 632 -11.19 9.29 -41.56
N ASP A 633 -11.17 8.22 -42.35
CA ASP A 633 -9.94 7.48 -42.64
C ASP A 633 -8.97 8.38 -43.41
N THR A 634 -7.98 8.93 -42.70
CA THR A 634 -6.88 9.69 -43.28
C THR A 634 -5.56 9.09 -42.82
N GLU A 635 -4.66 8.76 -43.77
CA GLU A 635 -3.36 8.08 -43.55
C GLU A 635 -2.32 8.90 -42.75
N THR A 636 -2.71 9.96 -42.06
CA THR A 636 -1.78 10.87 -41.36
C THR A 636 -1.88 10.70 -39.85
N GLU A 637 -1.10 9.74 -39.34
CA GLU A 637 -0.78 9.66 -37.92
C GLU A 637 -0.10 10.97 -37.50
N MET A 638 -0.65 11.65 -36.48
CA MET A 638 -0.24 12.98 -35.96
C MET A 638 -0.95 14.22 -36.52
N THR A 639 -2.25 14.12 -36.84
CA THR A 639 -3.10 15.32 -37.00
C THR A 639 -4.16 15.38 -35.89
N SER A 640 -4.53 16.58 -35.43
CA SER A 640 -5.62 16.70 -34.45
C SER A 640 -6.93 16.21 -35.07
N VAL A 641 -7.83 15.65 -34.25
CA VAL A 641 -9.14 15.16 -34.72
C VAL A 641 -9.92 16.26 -35.46
N ALA A 642 -9.81 17.52 -35.01
CA ALA A 642 -10.42 18.65 -35.70
C ALA A 642 -9.81 18.90 -37.09
N ALA A 643 -8.48 18.78 -37.23
CA ALA A 643 -7.78 18.92 -38.50
C ALA A 643 -8.03 17.73 -39.46
N ALA A 644 -8.31 16.55 -38.91
CA ALA A 644 -8.76 15.38 -39.66
C ALA A 644 -10.25 15.46 -40.10
N ASN A 645 -10.92 16.60 -39.87
CA ASN A 645 -12.37 16.77 -40.09
C ASN A 645 -13.22 15.77 -39.30
N GLY A 646 -12.74 15.35 -38.12
CA GLY A 646 -13.51 14.56 -37.18
C GLY A 646 -14.74 15.33 -36.70
N SER A 647 -15.85 14.62 -36.55
CA SER A 647 -17.13 15.20 -36.13
C SER A 647 -17.87 14.30 -35.16
N PHE A 648 -18.69 14.89 -34.30
CA PHE A 648 -19.58 14.12 -33.43
C PHE A 648 -20.81 13.69 -34.21
N LYS A 649 -21.07 12.38 -34.25
CA LYS A 649 -22.35 11.81 -34.66
C LYS A 649 -23.22 11.68 -33.42
N LYS A 650 -24.44 12.22 -33.50
CA LYS A 650 -25.44 12.05 -32.46
C LYS A 650 -26.39 10.93 -32.85
N ARG A 651 -26.61 9.98 -31.94
CA ARG A 651 -27.64 8.96 -32.02
C ARG A 651 -28.74 9.32 -31.02
N HIS A 652 -29.99 9.26 -31.46
CA HIS A 652 -31.13 9.41 -30.54
C HIS A 652 -31.28 8.19 -29.62
N ALA A 653 -31.84 8.39 -28.43
CA ALA A 653 -32.22 7.30 -27.55
C ALA A 653 -33.06 6.23 -28.29
N LYS A 654 -32.84 4.97 -27.95
CA LYS A 654 -33.54 3.80 -28.51
C LYS A 654 -34.10 2.99 -27.35
N VAL A 655 -35.11 3.54 -26.69
CA VAL A 655 -35.62 3.04 -25.41
C VAL A 655 -36.22 1.63 -25.58
N ASP A 656 -36.93 1.35 -26.67
CA ASP A 656 -37.49 0.02 -26.94
C ASP A 656 -36.42 -1.07 -27.08
N GLU A 657 -35.29 -0.76 -27.74
CA GLU A 657 -34.16 -1.69 -27.88
C GLU A 657 -33.44 -1.89 -26.54
N ALA A 658 -33.41 -0.87 -25.68
CA ALA A 658 -32.86 -1.02 -24.33
C ALA A 658 -33.78 -1.90 -23.47
N LEU A 659 -35.09 -1.67 -23.54
CA LEU A 659 -36.07 -2.40 -22.74
C LEU A 659 -36.06 -3.90 -23.06
N SER A 660 -35.95 -4.27 -24.34
CA SER A 660 -35.89 -5.68 -24.75
C SER A 660 -34.66 -6.43 -24.19
N LEU A 661 -33.59 -5.73 -23.84
CA LEU A 661 -32.41 -6.33 -23.20
C LEU A 661 -32.61 -6.54 -21.69
N VAL A 662 -33.35 -5.65 -21.02
CA VAL A 662 -33.40 -5.58 -19.55
C VAL A 662 -34.70 -6.08 -18.93
N GLU A 663 -35.80 -6.17 -19.67
CA GLU A 663 -37.12 -6.53 -19.14
C GLU A 663 -37.10 -7.88 -18.39
N ALA A 664 -36.39 -8.87 -18.93
CA ALA A 664 -36.26 -10.20 -18.34
C ALA A 664 -35.17 -10.31 -17.25
N THR A 665 -34.25 -9.34 -17.17
CA THR A 665 -33.04 -9.46 -16.32
C THR A 665 -33.01 -8.45 -15.17
N MET A 666 -33.69 -7.31 -15.27
CA MET A 666 -33.64 -6.18 -14.32
C MET A 666 -34.90 -6.04 -13.43
N THR A 667 -35.68 -7.12 -13.26
CA THR A 667 -36.95 -7.08 -12.52
C THR A 667 -37.03 -8.06 -11.34
N GLY A 668 -36.03 -8.93 -11.17
CA GLY A 668 -36.04 -10.03 -10.20
C GLY A 668 -35.05 -9.90 -9.04
N GLN A 669 -35.20 -10.80 -8.07
CA GLN A 669 -34.30 -10.93 -6.91
C GLN A 669 -32.85 -11.18 -7.32
N GLU A 670 -32.68 -11.90 -8.42
CA GLU A 670 -31.42 -12.20 -9.09
C GLU A 670 -30.59 -10.96 -9.44
N ALA A 671 -31.26 -9.92 -9.95
CA ALA A 671 -30.63 -8.67 -10.35
C ALA A 671 -30.07 -7.92 -9.12
N ALA A 672 -30.91 -7.80 -8.09
CA ALA A 672 -30.52 -7.17 -6.84
C ALA A 672 -29.42 -7.97 -6.11
N GLU A 673 -29.37 -9.29 -6.27
CA GLU A 673 -28.34 -10.14 -5.66
C GLU A 673 -26.96 -9.94 -6.29
N THR A 674 -26.89 -9.83 -7.62
CA THR A 674 -25.63 -9.70 -8.36
C THR A 674 -25.12 -8.26 -8.47
N LEU A 675 -26.02 -7.30 -8.67
CA LEU A 675 -25.66 -5.88 -8.76
C LEU A 675 -25.49 -5.23 -7.38
N GLY A 676 -26.07 -5.82 -6.34
CA GLY A 676 -26.32 -5.12 -5.08
C GLY A 676 -27.58 -4.25 -5.16
N HIS A 677 -28.08 -3.78 -4.00
CA HIS A 677 -29.29 -2.95 -3.93
C HIS A 677 -29.08 -1.59 -4.56
N ILE A 678 -27.90 -0.99 -4.36
CA ILE A 678 -27.58 0.37 -4.80
C ILE A 678 -27.52 0.43 -6.34
N GLU A 679 -26.71 -0.41 -6.97
CA GLU A 679 -26.61 -0.41 -8.44
C GLU A 679 -27.87 -0.93 -9.11
N PHE A 680 -28.56 -1.90 -8.51
CA PHE A 680 -29.87 -2.34 -9.01
C PHE A 680 -30.87 -1.17 -9.07
N ARG A 681 -31.00 -0.42 -7.97
CA ARG A 681 -31.83 0.79 -7.92
C ARG A 681 -31.39 1.82 -8.96
N ARG A 682 -30.10 2.16 -9.04
CA ARG A 682 -29.57 3.16 -10.00
C ARG A 682 -29.90 2.79 -11.45
N ASN A 683 -29.76 1.51 -11.80
CA ASN A 683 -30.11 1.02 -13.14
C ASN A 683 -31.61 1.13 -13.41
N VAL A 684 -32.48 0.63 -12.51
CA VAL A 684 -33.93 0.71 -12.70
C VAL A 684 -34.42 2.15 -12.79
N GLU A 685 -33.92 3.06 -11.95
CA GLU A 685 -34.23 4.49 -12.03
C GLU A 685 -33.83 5.10 -13.38
N THR A 686 -32.64 4.76 -13.88
CA THR A 686 -32.19 5.24 -15.20
C THR A 686 -33.11 4.76 -16.32
N PHE A 687 -33.54 3.50 -16.27
CA PHE A 687 -34.45 2.91 -17.26
C PHE A 687 -35.87 3.49 -17.18
N SER A 688 -36.45 3.62 -15.98
CA SER A 688 -37.80 4.16 -15.81
C SER A 688 -37.87 5.62 -16.22
N GLU A 689 -36.85 6.44 -15.91
CA GLU A 689 -36.79 7.84 -16.35
C GLU A 689 -36.65 7.96 -17.87
N ALA A 690 -35.99 7.01 -18.53
CA ALA A 690 -35.92 7.00 -19.99
C ALA A 690 -37.27 6.62 -20.62
N LEU A 691 -38.02 5.70 -20.02
CA LEU A 691 -39.37 5.32 -20.44
C LEU A 691 -40.37 6.46 -20.27
N ASP A 692 -40.38 7.14 -19.13
CA ASP A 692 -41.22 8.33 -18.90
C ASP A 692 -40.93 9.42 -19.93
N ARG A 693 -39.64 9.73 -20.19
CA ARG A 693 -39.27 10.68 -21.24
C ARG A 693 -39.70 10.26 -22.65
N ALA A 694 -39.90 8.96 -22.89
CA ALA A 694 -40.40 8.41 -24.14
C ALA A 694 -41.94 8.33 -24.21
N GLY A 695 -42.66 8.71 -23.15
CA GLY A 695 -44.13 8.62 -23.06
C GLY A 695 -44.63 7.20 -22.82
N ALA A 696 -43.83 6.38 -22.13
CA ALA A 696 -44.17 5.02 -21.70
C ALA A 696 -44.28 4.97 -20.16
N GLU A 697 -45.11 5.85 -19.59
CA GLU A 697 -45.24 6.04 -18.15
C GLU A 697 -45.69 4.77 -17.42
N ASP A 698 -46.63 4.00 -18.01
CA ASP A 698 -47.09 2.73 -17.43
C ASP A 698 -45.93 1.71 -17.28
N SER A 699 -45.03 1.64 -18.27
CA SER A 699 -43.85 0.78 -18.21
C SER A 699 -42.84 1.28 -17.19
N ALA A 700 -42.67 2.61 -17.07
CA ALA A 700 -41.82 3.21 -16.05
C ALA A 700 -42.32 2.90 -14.62
N ALA A 701 -43.62 3.05 -14.39
CA ALA A 701 -44.28 2.70 -13.13
C ALA A 701 -44.16 1.20 -12.81
N SER A 702 -44.32 0.34 -13.81
CA SER A 702 -44.16 -1.12 -13.65
C SER A 702 -42.75 -1.52 -13.23
N MET A 703 -41.71 -0.90 -13.81
CA MET A 703 -40.32 -1.13 -13.42
C MET A 703 -40.04 -0.68 -11.98
N GLN A 704 -40.54 0.51 -11.59
CA GLN A 704 -40.39 1.00 -10.22
C GLN A 704 -41.17 0.15 -9.20
N THR A 705 -42.35 -0.37 -9.58
CA THR A 705 -43.11 -1.31 -8.75
C THR A 705 -42.31 -2.59 -8.51
N SER A 706 -41.69 -3.14 -9.55
CA SER A 706 -40.83 -4.32 -9.42
C SER A 706 -39.61 -4.05 -8.52
N LEU A 707 -38.98 -2.87 -8.66
CA LEU A 707 -37.91 -2.44 -7.76
C LEU A 707 -38.39 -2.36 -6.31
N HIS A 708 -39.53 -1.71 -6.06
CA HIS A 708 -40.10 -1.56 -4.73
C HIS A 708 -40.32 -2.92 -4.08
N ASP A 709 -40.98 -3.84 -4.78
CA ASP A 709 -41.28 -5.19 -4.28
C ASP A 709 -39.99 -5.96 -3.95
N VAL A 710 -39.00 -5.93 -4.85
CA VAL A 710 -37.71 -6.61 -4.62
C VAL A 710 -36.95 -6.02 -3.43
N LEU A 711 -36.88 -4.69 -3.29
CA LEU A 711 -36.17 -4.06 -2.17
C LEU A 711 -36.93 -4.26 -0.83
N SER A 712 -38.26 -4.26 -0.87
CA SER A 712 -39.13 -4.51 0.28
C SER A 712 -38.93 -5.93 0.81
N ASP A 713 -38.99 -6.93 -0.06
CA ASP A 713 -38.74 -8.34 0.28
C ASP A 713 -37.34 -8.57 0.90
N ARG A 714 -36.37 -7.72 0.53
CA ARG A 714 -34.99 -7.77 1.01
C ARG A 714 -34.75 -6.92 2.26
N GLY A 715 -35.79 -6.29 2.81
CA GLY A 715 -35.72 -5.52 4.05
C GLY A 715 -34.85 -4.26 3.94
N VAL A 716 -34.83 -3.62 2.76
CA VAL A 716 -34.16 -2.33 2.58
C VAL A 716 -34.86 -1.24 3.40
N LEU A 717 -34.13 -0.16 3.73
CA LEU A 717 -34.63 0.93 4.58
C LEU A 717 -35.96 1.51 4.08
N GLU A 718 -36.89 1.74 5.01
CA GLU A 718 -38.21 2.31 4.72
C GLU A 718 -38.13 3.66 3.98
N SER A 719 -37.13 4.49 4.30
CA SER A 719 -36.92 5.77 3.61
C SER A 719 -36.64 5.57 2.12
N VAL A 720 -35.90 4.52 1.76
CA VAL A 720 -35.61 4.16 0.36
C VAL A 720 -36.87 3.61 -0.31
N LEU A 721 -37.65 2.79 0.38
CA LEU A 721 -38.92 2.25 -0.16
C LEU A 721 -39.91 3.39 -0.44
N ASN A 722 -40.01 4.37 0.45
CA ASN A 722 -40.84 5.56 0.25
C ASN A 722 -40.38 6.40 -0.95
N GLU A 723 -39.06 6.61 -1.14
CA GLU A 723 -38.55 7.30 -2.32
C GLU A 723 -38.91 6.59 -3.64
N VAL A 724 -38.90 5.25 -3.63
CA VAL A 724 -39.32 4.45 -4.79
C VAL A 724 -40.83 4.56 -5.00
N ALA A 725 -41.62 4.53 -3.93
CA ALA A 725 -43.07 4.69 -3.99
C ALA A 725 -43.49 6.08 -4.53
N ASP A 726 -42.84 7.15 -4.07
CA ASP A 726 -43.05 8.50 -4.58
C ASP A 726 -42.76 8.57 -6.10
N LYS A 727 -41.71 7.89 -6.58
CA LYS A 727 -41.42 7.79 -8.02
C LYS A 727 -42.49 7.02 -8.80
N ILE A 728 -43.13 6.00 -8.21
CA ILE A 728 -44.25 5.28 -8.85
C ILE A 728 -45.41 6.26 -9.04
N GLU A 729 -45.77 7.02 -8.01
CA GLU A 729 -46.85 8.03 -8.06
C GLU A 729 -46.55 9.14 -9.10
N ASP A 730 -45.30 9.54 -9.25
CA ASP A 730 -44.86 10.52 -10.26
C ASP A 730 -45.10 10.06 -11.71
N TYR A 731 -45.16 8.75 -11.94
CA TYR A 731 -45.47 8.15 -13.25
C TYR A 731 -46.97 7.85 -13.44
N GLU A 732 -47.75 7.77 -12.36
CA GLU A 732 -49.20 7.63 -12.48
C GLU A 732 -49.83 8.90 -13.08
N PRO A 733 -50.83 8.76 -13.97
CA PRO A 733 -51.46 9.90 -14.62
C PRO A 733 -52.35 10.70 -13.65
N SER A 734 -51.76 11.57 -12.82
CA SER A 734 -52.50 12.57 -12.06
C SER A 734 -52.78 13.80 -12.94
N ASP A 735 -53.97 13.90 -13.53
CA ASP A 735 -54.61 15.12 -14.07
C ASP A 735 -53.68 16.28 -14.52
N ARG A 736 -52.66 16.00 -15.35
CA ARG A 736 -51.67 16.99 -15.84
C ARG A 736 -52.25 17.97 -16.87
N SER A 737 -53.58 18.16 -16.86
CA SER A 737 -54.32 19.07 -17.74
C SER A 737 -54.29 20.55 -17.27
N ALA A 738 -53.72 20.86 -16.11
CA ALA A 738 -53.66 22.23 -15.59
C ALA A 738 -52.23 22.74 -15.31
N GLY A 739 -51.57 23.27 -16.36
CA GLY A 739 -50.72 24.46 -16.17
C GLY A 739 -49.20 24.30 -16.27
N ARG A 740 -48.67 23.87 -17.41
CA ARG A 740 -47.28 24.21 -17.79
C ARG A 740 -47.23 25.64 -18.34
N LYS A 741 -47.33 26.65 -17.46
CA LYS A 741 -46.85 28.01 -17.77
C LYS A 741 -45.39 28.11 -17.37
N SER A 742 -44.57 28.54 -18.32
CA SER A 742 -43.13 28.75 -18.25
C SER A 742 -42.67 29.35 -16.91
N ARG A 743 -41.76 28.66 -16.22
CA ARG A 743 -40.77 29.32 -15.37
C ARG A 743 -39.46 29.41 -16.13
N SER A 744 -39.29 30.52 -16.84
CA SER A 744 -37.99 31.00 -17.27
C SER A 744 -37.17 31.36 -16.05
N SER A 745 -35.88 31.03 -16.13
CA SER A 745 -34.81 31.43 -15.22
C SER A 745 -34.89 32.90 -14.79
N ALA A 746 -34.82 33.14 -13.49
CA ALA A 746 -34.49 34.43 -12.92
C ALA A 746 -33.27 34.24 -12.01
N SER A 747 -32.15 34.83 -12.44
CA SER A 747 -30.94 34.92 -11.64
C SER A 747 -31.18 35.82 -10.43
N SER A 748 -30.66 35.42 -9.27
CA SER A 748 -30.67 36.25 -8.07
C SER A 748 -29.25 36.70 -7.74
N SER A 749 -28.86 37.85 -8.28
CA SER A 749 -27.79 38.68 -7.72
C SER A 749 -28.33 39.43 -6.50
N PRO A 750 -27.65 39.46 -5.33
CA PRO A 750 -28.12 40.23 -4.19
C PRO A 750 -27.69 41.69 -4.32
N GLN A 751 -28.63 42.57 -4.65
CA GLN A 751 -28.46 44.02 -4.50
C GLN A 751 -28.73 44.43 -3.04
N ARG A 752 -27.65 44.84 -2.36
CA ARG A 752 -27.64 45.66 -1.15
C ARG A 752 -28.57 46.87 -1.30
N LYS A 753 -29.53 47.03 -0.38
CA LYS A 753 -30.15 48.34 -0.08
C LYS A 753 -30.16 48.59 1.41
N ASN A 754 -29.27 49.50 1.80
CA ASN A 754 -29.36 50.30 3.02
C ASN A 754 -30.69 51.05 3.08
N LYS A 755 -31.28 51.14 4.27
CA LYS A 755 -31.96 52.34 4.80
C LYS A 755 -32.14 52.21 6.33
N PRO A 756 -32.34 53.32 7.07
CA PRO A 756 -31.54 53.62 8.26
C PRO A 756 -32.35 53.70 9.57
N SER A 757 -31.60 53.68 10.68
CA SER A 757 -31.83 54.36 11.96
C SER A 757 -33.21 54.31 12.61
N THR A 758 -33.31 53.54 13.70
CA THR A 758 -33.43 54.09 15.07
C THR A 758 -32.77 53.14 16.06
#